data_AF-A0A399YLK6-F1
#
_entry.id   AF-A0A399YLK6-F1
#
_cell.length_a   1.000
_cell.length_b   1.000
_cell.length_c   1.000
_cell.angle_alpha   90.00
_cell.angle_beta   90.00
_cell.angle_gamma   90.00
#
_symmetry.space_group_name_H-M   'P 1'
#
loop_
_entity.id
_entity.type
_entity.pdbx_description
1 polymer ?
#
loop_
_entity_poly.entity_id
_entity_poly.type
_entity_poly.pdbx_seq_one_letter_code
_entity_poly.pdbx_strand_id
1 'polypeptide(L)'
;MTLKRALIGLLVIAVLLAGAVFAYNRFFALPQDEPAATATAAAPGSDRIAAPASTGRVSAEGHLVPLRHAAVAFTVGGVVEEILAPAGTALTAGQPILRLDAADQRAALRGAEAALALARAERDAAAARLEAAALGITAAELGVRAAESELALASAAPRPEDIALGESAVALAGAQVAAATAAQAQLLEGAGAARVQAVEADLRAAEAAVVPARLHLEQLRAQDNPDADDLTEAERAYNAALAAVEAAQVALDNLRDGATAAQQSAASSGVAAATARQDAAQADLDLLLAGGSAGAIAAAEANRDGARAALAEAKARHAAAEAAVGQAEAGVVGAEAALAAAQTALDDRTLVAPFDGVVADLPAAVGEVAQAGAPAAVVADFSGWLIETTDLIERDVVGVAAGRPVEVTVDALPGERLTGVVQSIGGISQQTQGDTTYPVTIRLDDPGDLPLRWGMTTFVSIDPEPGSSTGAEPAAPSGDISAEGQLLPRDEADLAFTTGGIVAGLLAAEGQAVAAGDAIIRLDDAAATAALAQAEAGLAAAEAARASARAGTELAATGQQTAEAALAAAEAALAQAQAGARPEEILAAERELAAAEAGVARAAAERDAATEVSSARVSAAEAQLAAAYSRMTALQATYDTIVTTCVTLPDGSETCPLLGPPEQTTRAQVEAAEASYAAAQLALAEARAGATAGERQVADAAVAVAAAQRDVAAAQLALLRAGARPESIELAGIGVEQARLGIEQAAVAGREAAAALAQAEAGVTSAGAAVDAARAALARMTLVAPFAGTVAALDVELGELVAPGVPVVRLGSAGQWVVETTDLVEQDVVGLAEGQEVVGRRGLPRARRPRRLPRPAVALGNDGDGYE
;
A
#
# COMPACT_ATOMS: atom_id res chain seq x y z
N MET A 1 37.63 -15.80 9.11
CA MET A 1 37.65 -15.76 7.62
C MET A 1 37.61 -17.14 6.95
N THR A 2 37.27 -18.23 7.65
CA THR A 2 37.49 -19.60 7.15
C THR A 2 36.22 -20.39 6.81
N LEU A 3 35.05 -20.03 7.35
CA LEU A 3 33.79 -20.76 7.07
C LEU A 3 33.07 -20.22 5.82
N LYS A 4 32.94 -18.90 5.67
CA LYS A 4 32.28 -18.26 4.51
C LYS A 4 32.99 -18.56 3.18
N ARG A 5 34.33 -18.66 3.20
CA ARG A 5 35.12 -19.01 2.01
C ARG A 5 35.02 -20.50 1.65
N ALA A 6 34.90 -21.39 2.64
CA ALA A 6 34.67 -22.81 2.41
C ALA A 6 33.27 -23.07 1.82
N LEU A 7 32.25 -22.33 2.27
CA LEU A 7 30.88 -22.45 1.77
C LEU A 7 30.74 -21.92 0.33
N ILE A 8 31.43 -20.82 0.00
CA ILE A 8 31.51 -20.32 -1.39
C ILE A 8 32.28 -21.32 -2.27
N GLY A 9 33.38 -21.91 -1.78
CA GLY A 9 34.12 -22.93 -2.51
C GLY A 9 33.29 -24.17 -2.83
N LEU A 10 32.49 -24.64 -1.87
CA LEU A 10 31.64 -25.83 -2.05
C LEU A 10 30.47 -25.54 -2.99
N LEU A 11 29.92 -24.32 -2.95
CA LEU A 11 28.87 -23.88 -3.87
C LEU A 11 29.39 -23.71 -5.30
N VAL A 12 30.63 -23.21 -5.48
CA VAL A 12 31.28 -23.15 -6.79
C VAL A 12 31.55 -24.56 -7.35
N ILE A 13 31.97 -25.50 -6.51
CA ILE A 13 32.16 -26.91 -6.94
C ILE A 13 30.82 -27.56 -7.32
N ALA A 14 29.74 -27.30 -6.56
CA ALA A 14 28.41 -27.81 -6.87
C ALA A 14 27.87 -27.23 -8.20
N VAL A 15 28.09 -25.93 -8.45
CA VAL A 15 27.72 -25.28 -9.72
C VAL A 15 28.57 -25.79 -10.89
N LEU A 16 29.87 -26.02 -10.68
CA LEU A 16 30.73 -26.61 -11.71
C LEU A 16 30.37 -28.08 -12.01
N LEU A 17 29.96 -28.87 -11.00
CA LEU A 17 29.47 -30.23 -11.20
C LEU A 17 28.11 -30.26 -11.90
N ALA A 18 27.19 -29.36 -11.55
CA ALA A 18 25.92 -29.22 -12.24
C ALA A 18 26.11 -28.74 -13.69
N GLY A 19 27.02 -27.80 -13.92
CA GLY A 19 27.43 -27.36 -15.26
C GLY A 19 28.10 -28.47 -16.07
N ALA A 20 28.90 -29.33 -15.45
CA ALA A 20 29.52 -30.49 -16.09
C ALA A 20 28.49 -31.58 -16.43
N VAL A 21 27.48 -31.82 -15.58
CA VAL A 21 26.37 -32.76 -15.88
C VAL A 21 25.47 -32.21 -16.99
N PHE A 22 25.18 -30.91 -16.99
CA PHE A 22 24.45 -30.24 -18.06
C PHE A 22 25.22 -30.27 -19.39
N ALA A 23 26.54 -30.01 -19.36
CA ALA A 23 27.40 -30.10 -20.53
C ALA A 23 27.56 -31.55 -21.01
N TYR A 24 27.63 -32.53 -20.11
CA TYR A 24 27.69 -33.95 -20.47
C TYR A 24 26.40 -34.41 -21.15
N ASN A 25 25.22 -34.08 -20.61
CA ASN A 25 23.95 -34.43 -21.25
C ASN A 25 23.68 -33.67 -22.56
N ARG A 26 24.25 -32.47 -22.72
CA ARG A 26 24.06 -31.63 -23.91
C ARG A 26 25.12 -31.84 -24.99
N PHE A 27 26.25 -32.47 -24.67
CA PHE A 27 27.39 -32.67 -25.59
C PHE A 27 27.75 -34.15 -25.84
N PHE A 28 27.35 -35.07 -24.95
CA PHE A 28 27.61 -36.53 -25.08
C PHE A 28 26.34 -37.38 -25.28
N ALA A 29 25.20 -36.77 -25.61
CA ALA A 29 24.13 -37.51 -26.27
C ALA A 29 24.67 -37.97 -27.63
N LEU A 30 25.14 -39.23 -27.68
CA LEU A 30 25.56 -39.88 -28.91
C LEU A 30 24.39 -39.78 -29.90
N PRO A 31 24.59 -39.19 -31.09
CA PRO A 31 23.59 -39.24 -32.14
C PRO A 31 23.36 -40.71 -32.47
N GLN A 32 22.11 -41.17 -32.38
CA GLN A 32 21.72 -42.31 -33.19
C GLN A 32 21.59 -41.77 -34.61
N ASP A 33 22.68 -41.94 -35.37
CA ASP A 33 22.66 -41.81 -36.82
C ASP A 33 21.66 -42.83 -37.37
N GLU A 34 20.41 -42.40 -37.56
CA GLU A 34 19.58 -43.00 -38.60
C GLU A 34 20.19 -42.59 -39.95
N PRO A 35 20.62 -43.54 -40.80
CA PRO A 35 21.17 -43.19 -42.09
C PRO A 35 20.05 -42.65 -42.99
N ALA A 36 20.04 -41.34 -43.20
CA ALA A 36 19.38 -40.70 -44.33
C ALA A 36 20.06 -41.14 -45.63
N ALA A 37 19.47 -42.12 -46.31
CA ALA A 37 19.90 -42.51 -47.65
C ALA A 37 19.32 -41.55 -48.70
N THR A 38 20.13 -40.55 -49.06
CA THR A 38 19.97 -39.75 -50.28
C THR A 38 20.32 -40.64 -51.48
N ALA A 39 19.37 -40.90 -52.37
CA ALA A 39 19.62 -41.63 -53.62
C ALA A 39 19.95 -40.63 -54.76
N THR A 40 21.22 -40.59 -55.18
CA THR A 40 21.64 -40.06 -56.49
C THR A 40 22.04 -41.23 -57.38
N ALA A 41 21.59 -41.13 -58.63
CA ALA A 41 21.72 -42.10 -59.72
C ALA A 41 23.16 -42.51 -60.08
N ALA A 42 23.35 -43.80 -60.34
CA ALA A 42 24.32 -44.34 -61.30
C ALA A 42 23.86 -45.74 -61.77
N ALA A 43 23.80 -45.93 -63.08
CA ALA A 43 23.29 -47.12 -63.76
C ALA A 43 24.21 -48.35 -63.67
N PRO A 44 23.67 -49.58 -63.69
CA PRO A 44 24.39 -50.76 -64.18
C PRO A 44 23.89 -51.21 -65.55
N GLY A 45 24.85 -51.58 -66.39
CA GLY A 45 24.63 -52.20 -67.68
C GLY A 45 24.09 -53.62 -67.56
N SER A 46 23.44 -54.00 -68.65
CA SER A 46 22.86 -55.30 -69.00
C SER A 46 23.70 -56.52 -68.59
N ASP A 47 23.05 -57.48 -67.94
CA ASP A 47 23.05 -58.83 -68.47
C ASP A 47 21.70 -59.51 -68.25
N ARG A 48 21.12 -59.97 -69.36
CA ARG A 48 19.81 -60.61 -69.41
C ARG A 48 19.93 -62.04 -68.92
N ILE A 49 19.25 -62.38 -67.83
CA ILE A 49 18.80 -63.74 -67.57
C ILE A 49 17.29 -63.70 -67.44
N ALA A 50 16.61 -64.16 -68.49
CA ALA A 50 15.19 -64.47 -68.46
C ALA A 50 15.00 -65.66 -67.52
N ALA A 51 14.56 -65.38 -66.29
CA ALA A 51 14.02 -66.39 -65.39
C ALA A 51 12.57 -66.69 -65.80
N PRO A 52 12.14 -67.95 -65.73
CA PRO A 52 10.83 -68.37 -66.24
C PRO A 52 9.71 -67.67 -65.47
N ALA A 53 8.73 -67.13 -66.19
CA ALA A 53 7.43 -66.81 -65.63
C ALA A 53 6.84 -68.12 -65.09
N SER A 54 6.88 -68.31 -63.77
CA SER A 54 6.02 -69.25 -63.12
C SER A 54 4.60 -68.69 -63.21
N THR A 55 3.85 -69.15 -64.21
CA THR A 55 2.38 -69.19 -64.19
C THR A 55 1.91 -70.16 -63.11
N GLY A 56 2.32 -69.89 -61.87
CA GLY A 56 1.84 -70.53 -60.66
C GLY A 56 0.89 -69.55 -59.99
N ARG A 57 -0.35 -70.00 -59.74
CA ARG A 57 -1.34 -69.24 -58.98
C ARG A 57 -0.79 -69.02 -57.57
N VAL A 58 -0.63 -67.77 -57.17
CA VAL A 58 -0.27 -67.44 -55.79
C VAL A 58 -1.58 -67.41 -55.00
N SER A 59 -1.73 -68.38 -54.12
CA SER A 59 -2.83 -68.45 -53.15
C SER A 59 -2.30 -68.05 -51.80
N ALA A 60 -3.10 -67.32 -51.03
CA ALA A 60 -2.79 -66.91 -49.68
C ALA A 60 -4.01 -67.09 -48.78
N GLU A 61 -3.78 -67.54 -47.57
CA GLU A 61 -4.69 -67.45 -46.45
C GLU A 61 -4.50 -66.10 -45.75
N GLY A 62 -5.61 -65.49 -45.38
CA GLY A 62 -5.64 -64.25 -44.63
C GLY A 62 -6.91 -64.13 -43.82
N HIS A 63 -7.03 -63.06 -43.05
CA HIS A 63 -8.23 -62.80 -42.25
C HIS A 63 -8.78 -61.41 -42.54
N LEU A 64 -10.10 -61.26 -42.42
CA LEU A 64 -10.79 -59.99 -42.58
C LEU A 64 -10.51 -59.07 -41.41
N VAL A 65 -10.08 -57.84 -41.70
CA VAL A 65 -9.93 -56.75 -40.73
C VAL A 65 -10.70 -55.51 -41.23
N PRO A 66 -11.23 -54.68 -40.33
CA PRO A 66 -11.88 -53.42 -40.69
C PRO A 66 -10.89 -52.45 -41.38
N LEU A 67 -11.40 -51.45 -42.13
CA LEU A 67 -10.55 -50.46 -42.82
C LEU A 67 -9.54 -49.79 -41.90
N ARG A 68 -9.96 -49.51 -40.66
CA ARG A 68 -9.12 -49.00 -39.59
C ARG A 68 -9.61 -49.60 -38.28
N HIS A 69 -8.68 -49.93 -37.39
CA HIS A 69 -9.00 -50.22 -36.00
C HIS A 69 -7.95 -49.60 -35.07
N ALA A 70 -8.37 -49.26 -33.85
CA ALA A 70 -7.46 -48.84 -32.79
C ALA A 70 -7.93 -49.38 -31.45
N ALA A 71 -7.00 -50.00 -30.71
CA ALA A 71 -7.15 -50.23 -29.29
C ALA A 71 -6.85 -48.92 -28.56
N VAL A 72 -7.87 -48.30 -27.98
CA VAL A 72 -7.79 -47.02 -27.28
C VAL A 72 -7.68 -47.31 -25.79
N ALA A 73 -6.68 -46.70 -25.15
CA ALA A 73 -6.36 -46.88 -23.74
C ALA A 73 -6.26 -45.53 -23.06
N PHE A 74 -6.55 -45.49 -21.76
CA PHE A 74 -6.28 -44.30 -20.96
C PHE A 74 -4.76 -44.12 -20.78
N THR A 75 -4.30 -42.87 -20.83
CA THR A 75 -2.90 -42.51 -20.50
C THR A 75 -2.64 -42.58 -19.00
N VAL A 76 -3.69 -42.49 -18.18
CA VAL A 76 -3.67 -42.52 -16.72
C VAL A 76 -4.64 -43.56 -16.17
N GLY A 77 -4.28 -44.24 -15.09
CA GLY A 77 -5.17 -45.20 -14.43
C GLY A 77 -6.21 -44.51 -13.54
N GLY A 78 -7.36 -45.16 -13.35
CA GLY A 78 -8.45 -44.66 -12.51
C GLY A 78 -9.69 -45.56 -12.54
N VAL A 79 -10.67 -45.29 -11.69
CA VAL A 79 -11.95 -46.03 -11.68
C VAL A 79 -12.83 -45.54 -12.82
N VAL A 80 -13.41 -46.46 -13.59
CA VAL A 80 -14.40 -46.15 -14.61
C VAL A 80 -15.68 -45.66 -13.93
N GLU A 81 -15.95 -44.36 -14.05
CA GLU A 81 -17.15 -43.72 -13.49
C GLU A 81 -18.36 -43.98 -14.39
N GLU A 82 -18.17 -43.89 -15.72
CA GLU A 82 -19.26 -43.91 -16.68
C GLU A 82 -18.81 -44.45 -18.04
N ILE A 83 -19.63 -45.35 -18.61
CA ILE A 83 -19.54 -45.77 -20.02
C ILE A 83 -20.51 -44.89 -20.82
N LEU A 84 -19.98 -44.04 -21.69
CA LEU A 84 -20.76 -43.11 -22.52
C LEU A 84 -21.16 -43.74 -23.87
N ALA A 85 -20.39 -44.74 -24.33
CA ALA A 85 -20.63 -45.45 -25.58
C ALA A 85 -20.44 -46.97 -25.39
N PRO A 86 -21.53 -47.76 -25.22
CA PRO A 86 -21.43 -49.21 -25.12
C PRO A 86 -21.00 -49.87 -26.44
N ALA A 87 -20.58 -51.13 -26.37
CA ALA A 87 -20.22 -51.93 -27.56
C ALA A 87 -21.33 -51.90 -28.63
N GLY A 88 -20.93 -51.80 -29.90
CA GLY A 88 -21.85 -51.68 -31.05
C GLY A 88 -22.35 -50.26 -31.35
N THR A 89 -22.01 -49.25 -30.55
CA THR A 89 -22.39 -47.85 -30.85
C THR A 89 -21.52 -47.21 -31.91
N ALA A 90 -22.17 -46.51 -32.85
CA ALA A 90 -21.48 -45.68 -33.83
C ALA A 90 -20.97 -44.37 -33.18
N LEU A 91 -19.71 -44.04 -33.47
CA LEU A 91 -18.96 -42.94 -32.90
C LEU A 91 -18.46 -42.01 -34.00
N THR A 92 -18.46 -40.71 -33.72
CA THR A 92 -17.69 -39.73 -34.47
C THR A 92 -16.32 -39.50 -33.85
N ALA A 93 -15.33 -39.11 -34.64
CA ALA A 93 -13.99 -38.74 -34.16
C ALA A 93 -14.09 -37.67 -33.05
N GLY A 94 -13.40 -37.91 -31.93
CA GLY A 94 -13.44 -37.07 -30.73
C GLY A 94 -14.63 -37.31 -29.80
N GLN A 95 -15.57 -38.20 -30.14
CA GLN A 95 -16.69 -38.53 -29.27
C GLN A 95 -16.22 -39.30 -28.02
N PRO A 96 -16.64 -38.93 -26.80
CA PRO A 96 -16.32 -39.65 -25.58
C PRO A 96 -16.86 -41.09 -25.56
N ILE A 97 -16.05 -42.02 -25.06
CA ILE A 97 -16.35 -43.45 -24.95
C ILE A 97 -16.50 -43.85 -23.47
N LEU A 98 -15.49 -43.51 -22.66
CA LEU A 98 -15.40 -43.86 -21.25
C LEU A 98 -14.94 -42.63 -20.45
N ARG A 99 -15.40 -42.50 -19.22
CA ARG A 99 -14.94 -41.47 -18.27
C ARG A 99 -14.46 -42.10 -16.97
N LEU A 100 -13.28 -41.69 -16.52
CA LEU A 100 -12.76 -42.05 -15.20
C LEU A 100 -13.23 -41.07 -14.13
N ASP A 101 -13.24 -41.50 -12.87
CA ASP A 101 -13.40 -40.59 -11.73
C ASP A 101 -12.33 -39.50 -11.79
N ALA A 102 -12.79 -38.26 -11.74
CA ALA A 102 -11.98 -37.06 -11.90
C ALA A 102 -12.10 -36.12 -10.69
N ALA A 103 -12.63 -36.59 -9.55
CA ALA A 103 -12.79 -35.76 -8.35
C ALA A 103 -11.46 -35.12 -7.90
N ASP A 104 -10.37 -35.90 -7.87
CA ASP A 104 -9.05 -35.40 -7.46
C ASP A 104 -8.46 -34.43 -8.49
N GLN A 105 -8.63 -34.68 -9.78
CA GLN A 105 -8.13 -33.83 -10.87
C GLN A 105 -8.89 -32.50 -10.91
N ARG A 106 -10.20 -32.51 -10.64
CA ARG A 106 -11.01 -31.28 -10.52
C ARG A 106 -10.57 -30.45 -9.31
N ALA A 107 -10.30 -31.10 -8.16
CA ALA A 107 -9.76 -30.41 -7.00
C ALA A 107 -8.34 -29.86 -7.26
N ALA A 108 -7.49 -30.62 -7.96
CA ALA A 108 -6.15 -30.18 -8.37
C ALA A 108 -6.20 -29.00 -9.35
N LEU A 109 -7.13 -29.02 -10.32
CA LEU A 109 -7.37 -27.91 -11.23
C LEU A 109 -7.77 -26.64 -10.47
N ARG A 110 -8.74 -26.73 -9.55
CA ARG A 110 -9.11 -25.61 -8.67
C ARG A 110 -7.95 -25.10 -7.82
N GLY A 111 -7.10 -26.00 -7.34
CA GLY A 111 -5.85 -25.65 -6.65
C GLY A 111 -4.87 -24.88 -7.54
N ALA A 112 -4.72 -25.29 -8.80
CA ALA A 112 -3.89 -24.60 -9.78
C ALA A 112 -4.47 -23.24 -10.20
N GLU A 113 -5.80 -23.12 -10.34
CA GLU A 113 -6.50 -21.84 -10.55
C GLU A 113 -6.26 -20.87 -9.38
N ALA A 114 -6.36 -21.37 -8.15
CA ALA A 114 -6.04 -20.60 -6.95
C ALA A 114 -4.56 -20.17 -6.91
N ALA A 115 -3.63 -21.05 -7.30
CA ALA A 115 -2.21 -20.73 -7.38
C ALA A 115 -1.93 -19.65 -8.43
N LEU A 116 -2.59 -19.69 -9.59
CA LEU A 116 -2.51 -18.63 -10.60
C LEU A 116 -3.10 -17.31 -10.10
N ALA A 117 -4.24 -17.35 -9.42
CA ALA A 117 -4.83 -16.16 -8.81
C ALA A 117 -3.89 -15.55 -7.75
N LEU A 118 -3.23 -16.39 -6.94
CA LEU A 118 -2.23 -15.95 -5.95
C LEU A 118 -1.01 -15.31 -6.64
N ALA A 119 -0.45 -15.95 -7.67
CA ALA A 119 0.70 -15.43 -8.41
C ALA A 119 0.37 -14.08 -9.08
N ARG A 120 -0.84 -13.93 -9.64
CA ARG A 120 -1.31 -12.65 -10.20
C ARG A 120 -1.44 -11.57 -9.12
N ALA A 121 -1.97 -11.92 -7.95
CA ALA A 121 -2.08 -11.00 -6.83
C ALA A 121 -0.70 -10.62 -6.25
N GLU A 122 0.28 -11.53 -6.24
CA GLU A 122 1.67 -11.23 -5.89
C GLU A 122 2.32 -10.27 -6.89
N ARG A 123 2.07 -10.45 -8.19
CA ARG A 123 2.49 -9.52 -9.25
C ARG A 123 1.86 -8.16 -9.08
N ASP A 124 0.56 -8.09 -8.78
CA ASP A 124 -0.14 -6.83 -8.52
C ASP A 124 0.42 -6.12 -7.27
N ALA A 125 0.71 -6.88 -6.20
CA ALA A 125 1.36 -6.34 -5.01
C ALA A 125 2.80 -5.86 -5.30
N ALA A 126 3.55 -6.56 -6.14
CA ALA A 126 4.88 -6.13 -6.57
C ALA A 126 4.81 -4.84 -7.42
N ALA A 127 3.84 -4.75 -8.34
CA ALA A 127 3.61 -3.57 -9.15
C ALA A 127 3.22 -2.35 -8.31
N ALA A 128 2.32 -2.52 -7.33
CA ALA A 128 1.96 -1.47 -6.39
C ALA A 128 3.19 -1.01 -5.56
N ARG A 129 4.06 -1.92 -5.11
CA ARG A 129 5.31 -1.55 -4.43
C ARG A 129 6.30 -0.82 -5.33
N LEU A 130 6.35 -1.14 -6.63
CA LEU A 130 7.14 -0.40 -7.61
C LEU A 130 6.63 1.03 -7.75
N GLU A 131 5.31 1.22 -7.87
CA GLU A 131 4.70 2.54 -7.87
C GLU A 131 4.99 3.29 -6.56
N ALA A 132 4.85 2.65 -5.39
CA ALA A 132 5.21 3.25 -4.10
C ALA A 132 6.68 3.68 -4.06
N ALA A 133 7.59 2.89 -4.63
CA ALA A 133 9.00 3.23 -4.74
C ALA A 133 9.25 4.42 -5.69
N ALA A 134 8.51 4.53 -6.80
CA ALA A 134 8.55 5.66 -7.71
C ALA A 134 8.06 6.96 -7.02
N LEU A 135 6.94 6.89 -6.30
CA LEU A 135 6.47 8.00 -5.46
C LEU A 135 7.49 8.36 -4.36
N GLY A 136 8.23 7.36 -3.85
CA GLY A 136 9.35 7.57 -2.93
C GLY A 136 10.51 8.36 -3.54
N ILE A 137 10.76 8.24 -4.85
CA ILE A 137 11.73 9.08 -5.58
C ILE A 137 11.21 10.52 -5.62
N THR A 138 9.96 10.72 -6.02
CA THR A 138 9.33 12.06 -6.06
C THR A 138 9.34 12.73 -4.68
N ALA A 139 9.06 11.99 -3.60
CA ALA A 139 9.15 12.47 -2.23
C ALA A 139 10.58 12.93 -1.88
N ALA A 140 11.59 12.16 -2.27
CA ALA A 140 12.98 12.49 -2.02
C ALA A 140 13.45 13.69 -2.85
N GLU A 141 12.98 13.85 -4.10
CA GLU A 141 13.25 15.04 -4.93
C GLU A 141 12.62 16.30 -4.34
N LEU A 142 11.38 16.21 -3.83
CA LEU A 142 10.74 17.26 -3.05
C LEU A 142 11.55 17.60 -1.79
N GLY A 143 12.06 16.58 -1.09
CA GLY A 143 12.93 16.77 0.07
C GLY A 143 14.24 17.50 -0.26
N VAL A 144 14.86 17.20 -1.40
CA VAL A 144 16.04 17.94 -1.88
C VAL A 144 15.70 19.38 -2.19
N ARG A 145 14.59 19.65 -2.91
CA ARG A 145 14.13 21.03 -3.18
C ARG A 145 13.82 21.81 -1.90
N ALA A 146 13.21 21.17 -0.90
CA ALA A 146 12.93 21.78 0.40
C ALA A 146 14.25 22.16 1.11
N ALA A 147 15.19 21.22 1.19
CA ALA A 147 16.49 21.47 1.82
C ALA A 147 17.32 22.54 1.09
N GLU A 148 17.21 22.62 -0.25
CA GLU A 148 17.82 23.70 -1.04
C GLU A 148 17.17 25.06 -0.76
N SER A 149 15.84 25.11 -0.59
CA SER A 149 15.11 26.32 -0.20
C SER A 149 15.41 26.77 1.24
N GLU A 150 15.58 25.83 2.16
CA GLU A 150 16.04 26.11 3.53
C GLU A 150 17.47 26.64 3.57
N LEU A 151 18.37 26.08 2.76
CA LEU A 151 19.73 26.60 2.61
C LEU A 151 19.73 27.99 1.98
N ALA A 152 18.87 28.24 1.00
CA ALA A 152 18.67 29.57 0.43
C ALA A 152 18.19 30.56 1.51
N LEU A 153 17.22 30.19 2.36
CA LEU A 153 16.78 31.01 3.50
C LEU A 153 17.89 31.26 4.52
N ALA A 154 18.69 30.24 4.83
CA ALA A 154 19.79 30.34 5.79
C ALA A 154 20.95 31.20 5.26
N SER A 155 21.14 31.26 3.94
CA SER A 155 22.19 32.04 3.27
C SER A 155 21.69 33.41 2.77
N ALA A 156 20.38 33.67 2.82
CA ALA A 156 19.78 34.90 2.35
C ALA A 156 20.28 36.09 3.17
N ALA A 157 20.56 37.19 2.46
CA ALA A 157 20.84 38.46 3.11
C ALA A 157 19.61 38.95 3.89
N PRO A 158 19.79 39.72 4.97
CA PRO A 158 18.69 40.35 5.68
C PRO A 158 17.92 41.27 4.74
N ARG A 159 16.59 41.35 4.91
CA ARG A 159 15.78 42.22 4.04
C ARG A 159 16.02 43.68 4.39
N PRO A 160 15.88 44.61 3.41
CA PRO A 160 15.96 46.03 3.69
C PRO A 160 14.99 46.49 4.78
N GLU A 161 13.79 45.91 4.86
CA GLU A 161 12.79 46.24 5.88
C GLU A 161 13.20 45.76 7.28
N ASP A 162 13.84 44.58 7.37
CA ASP A 162 14.38 44.06 8.64
C ASP A 162 15.53 44.98 9.14
N ILE A 163 16.41 45.42 8.22
CA ILE A 163 17.51 46.34 8.51
C ILE A 163 16.98 47.70 8.96
N ALA A 164 16.03 48.28 8.22
CA ALA A 164 15.43 49.57 8.53
C ALA A 164 14.77 49.60 9.91
N LEU A 165 14.13 48.49 10.33
CA LEU A 165 13.58 48.35 11.67
C LEU A 165 14.67 48.34 12.74
N GLY A 166 15.76 47.61 12.52
CA GLY A 166 16.92 47.59 13.40
C GLY A 166 17.60 48.97 13.52
N GLU A 167 17.83 49.65 12.40
CA GLU A 167 18.35 51.03 12.37
C GLU A 167 17.44 52.01 13.12
N SER A 168 16.12 51.89 12.93
CA SER A 168 15.14 52.72 13.65
C SER A 168 15.12 52.45 15.16
N ALA A 169 15.33 51.20 15.57
CA ALA A 169 15.44 50.84 16.99
C ALA A 169 16.71 51.42 17.64
N VAL A 170 17.85 51.37 16.94
CA VAL A 170 19.09 52.03 17.38
C VAL A 170 18.89 53.54 17.48
N ALA A 171 18.24 54.16 16.49
CA ALA A 171 17.94 55.59 16.50
C ALA A 171 17.04 55.98 17.69
N LEU A 172 16.04 55.18 18.02
CA LEU A 172 15.18 55.39 19.20
C LEU A 172 15.96 55.28 20.51
N ALA A 173 16.82 54.26 20.64
CA ALA A 173 17.64 54.11 21.82
C ALA A 173 18.63 55.28 21.97
N GLY A 174 19.24 55.75 20.88
CA GLY A 174 20.08 56.96 20.85
C GLY A 174 19.31 58.22 21.26
N ALA A 175 18.07 58.39 20.80
CA ALA A 175 17.21 59.49 21.21
C ALA A 175 16.86 59.44 22.71
N GLN A 176 16.67 58.24 23.27
CA GLN A 176 16.46 58.05 24.72
C GLN A 176 17.72 58.40 25.54
N VAL A 177 18.93 58.11 25.03
CA VAL A 177 20.19 58.57 25.65
C VAL A 177 20.27 60.10 25.62
N ALA A 178 19.93 60.72 24.48
CA ALA A 178 19.88 62.18 24.38
C ALA A 178 18.87 62.79 25.38
N ALA A 179 17.71 62.17 25.57
CA ALA A 179 16.72 62.62 26.55
C ALA A 179 17.19 62.45 28.01
N ALA A 180 17.82 61.31 28.34
CA ALA A 180 18.36 61.07 29.67
C ALA A 180 19.52 62.03 30.01
N THR A 181 20.40 62.29 29.04
CA THR A 181 21.51 63.25 29.21
C THR A 181 21.01 64.68 29.30
N ALA A 182 19.99 65.06 28.52
CA ALA A 182 19.33 66.35 28.64
C ALA A 182 18.67 66.54 30.02
N ALA A 183 17.96 65.53 30.53
CA ALA A 183 17.34 65.57 31.85
C ALA A 183 18.39 65.68 32.97
N GLN A 184 19.52 64.97 32.84
CA GLN A 184 20.64 65.12 33.77
C GLN A 184 21.27 66.51 33.69
N ALA A 185 21.45 67.06 32.49
CA ALA A 185 21.98 68.41 32.29
C ALA A 185 21.05 69.46 32.92
N GLN A 186 19.74 69.37 32.70
CA GLN A 186 18.75 70.26 33.32
C GLN A 186 18.78 70.16 34.87
N LEU A 187 18.94 68.96 35.41
CA LEU A 187 19.06 68.74 36.86
C LEU A 187 20.34 69.38 37.44
N LEU A 188 21.46 69.32 36.71
CA LEU A 188 22.76 69.88 37.12
C LEU A 188 22.89 71.39 36.89
N GLU A 189 22.16 71.95 35.93
CA GLU A 189 22.14 73.40 35.64
C GLU A 189 21.63 74.21 36.86
N GLY A 190 20.81 73.58 37.71
CA GLY A 190 20.33 74.18 38.96
C GLY A 190 19.42 75.39 38.73
N ALA A 191 19.14 76.14 39.79
CA ALA A 191 18.41 77.41 39.64
C ALA A 191 19.37 78.51 39.17
N GLY A 192 19.01 79.20 38.08
CA GLY A 192 19.80 80.32 37.56
C GLY A 192 20.00 81.43 38.59
N ALA A 193 21.11 82.18 38.47
CA ALA A 193 21.46 83.26 39.41
C ALA A 193 20.33 84.28 39.63
N ALA A 194 19.53 84.57 38.60
CA ALA A 194 18.36 85.46 38.69
C ALA A 194 17.25 84.90 39.61
N ARG A 195 17.06 83.58 39.61
CA ARG A 195 16.04 82.91 40.43
C ARG A 195 16.47 82.79 41.89
N VAL A 196 17.76 82.53 42.13
CA VAL A 196 18.34 82.60 43.47
C VAL A 196 18.18 84.02 44.03
N GLN A 197 18.49 85.05 43.23
CA GLN A 197 18.31 86.45 43.63
C GLN A 197 16.84 86.83 43.87
N ALA A 198 15.90 86.25 43.13
CA ALA A 198 14.47 86.47 43.35
C ALA A 198 14.01 85.90 44.70
N VAL A 199 14.40 84.67 45.03
CA VAL A 199 14.08 84.06 46.34
C VAL A 199 14.83 84.73 47.49
N GLU A 200 16.04 85.22 47.28
CA GLU A 200 16.73 86.09 48.24
C GLU A 200 16.01 87.43 48.46
N ALA A 201 15.34 87.95 47.44
CA ALA A 201 14.50 89.14 47.56
C ALA A 201 13.18 88.83 48.28
N ASP A 202 12.58 87.66 48.06
CA ASP A 202 11.40 87.19 48.80
C ASP A 202 11.71 86.94 50.28
N LEU A 203 12.87 86.35 50.59
CA LEU A 203 13.35 86.18 51.97
C LEU A 203 13.50 87.53 52.67
N ARG A 204 14.14 88.51 52.00
CA ARG A 204 14.25 89.89 52.52
C ARG A 204 12.88 90.54 52.73
N ALA A 205 11.92 90.30 51.84
CA ALA A 205 10.56 90.80 52.00
C ALA A 205 9.85 90.15 53.19
N ALA A 206 10.02 88.83 53.38
CA ALA A 206 9.47 88.10 54.51
C ALA A 206 10.07 88.58 55.84
N GLU A 207 11.39 88.78 55.91
CA GLU A 207 12.10 89.30 57.08
C GLU A 207 11.61 90.70 57.47
N ALA A 208 11.48 91.59 56.47
CA ALA A 208 10.98 92.95 56.69
C ALA A 208 9.51 92.96 57.17
N ALA A 209 8.69 91.98 56.77
CA ALA A 209 7.30 91.85 57.22
C ALA A 209 7.15 91.40 58.69
N VAL A 210 8.19 90.81 59.30
CA VAL A 210 8.18 90.42 60.73
C VAL A 210 8.16 91.66 61.63
N VAL A 211 8.86 92.73 61.25
CA VAL A 211 8.99 93.96 62.04
C VAL A 211 7.63 94.63 62.33
N PRO A 212 6.76 94.93 61.34
CA PRO A 212 5.46 95.53 61.61
C PRO A 212 4.54 94.60 62.42
N ALA A 213 4.58 93.28 62.18
CA ALA A 213 3.79 92.31 62.92
C ALA A 213 4.23 92.21 64.40
N ARG A 214 5.54 92.25 64.66
CA ARG A 214 6.12 92.30 66.01
C ARG A 214 5.74 93.58 66.74
N LEU A 215 5.94 94.73 66.08
CA LEU A 215 5.63 96.03 66.67
C LEU A 215 4.15 96.16 67.01
N HIS A 216 3.25 95.64 66.15
CA HIS A 216 1.81 95.63 66.42
C HIS A 216 1.46 94.78 67.66
N LEU A 217 2.07 93.60 67.78
CA LEU A 217 1.92 92.74 68.96
C LEU A 217 2.48 93.39 70.24
N GLU A 218 3.65 94.01 70.17
CA GLU A 218 4.26 94.75 71.28
C GLU A 218 3.40 95.94 71.72
N GLN A 219 2.83 96.68 70.76
CA GLN A 219 1.90 97.78 71.03
C GLN A 219 0.65 97.30 71.77
N LEU A 220 0.01 96.23 71.30
CA LEU A 220 -1.18 95.67 71.95
C LEU A 220 -0.85 95.16 73.36
N ARG A 221 0.28 94.47 73.54
CA ARG A 221 0.74 93.98 74.86
C ARG A 221 1.07 95.11 75.86
N ALA A 222 1.39 96.30 75.39
CA ALA A 222 1.70 97.47 76.23
C ALA A 222 0.45 98.25 76.71
N GLN A 223 -0.76 97.87 76.29
CA GLN A 223 -2.01 98.52 76.72
C GLN A 223 -2.43 98.02 78.12
N ASP A 224 -3.09 98.87 78.93
CA ASP A 224 -3.49 98.55 80.32
C ASP A 224 -4.60 97.47 80.43
N ASN A 225 -5.31 97.15 79.34
CA ASN A 225 -6.26 96.04 79.23
C ASN A 225 -6.57 95.71 77.73
N PRO A 226 -5.65 95.02 77.03
CA PRO A 226 -5.82 94.73 75.61
C PRO A 226 -6.94 93.72 75.35
N ASP A 227 -7.63 93.88 74.22
CA ASP A 227 -8.63 92.92 73.77
C ASP A 227 -7.97 91.56 73.47
N ALA A 228 -8.56 90.48 73.97
CA ALA A 228 -8.02 89.14 73.84
C ALA A 228 -8.07 88.62 72.39
N ASP A 229 -9.07 89.03 71.61
CA ASP A 229 -9.21 88.65 70.21
C ASP A 229 -8.16 89.37 69.35
N ASP A 230 -7.94 90.67 69.60
CA ASP A 230 -6.91 91.48 68.91
C ASP A 230 -5.49 90.98 69.18
N LEU A 231 -5.18 90.62 70.43
CA LEU A 231 -3.91 89.98 70.79
C LEU A 231 -3.72 88.64 70.06
N THR A 232 -4.75 87.80 70.05
CA THR A 232 -4.71 86.50 69.37
C THR A 232 -4.54 86.66 67.85
N GLU A 233 -5.12 87.70 67.26
CA GLU A 233 -4.94 88.04 65.85
C GLU A 233 -3.52 88.56 65.56
N ALA A 234 -2.98 89.46 66.38
CA ALA A 234 -1.61 89.94 66.23
C ALA A 234 -0.55 88.85 66.46
N GLU A 235 -0.78 87.93 67.41
CA GLU A 235 0.08 86.75 67.61
C GLU A 235 0.04 85.81 66.40
N ARG A 236 -1.14 85.58 65.81
CA ARG A 236 -1.26 84.82 64.56
C ARG A 236 -0.53 85.50 63.41
N ALA A 237 -0.65 86.82 63.27
CA ALA A 237 0.02 87.59 62.22
C ALA A 237 1.56 87.55 62.38
N TYR A 238 2.06 87.68 63.62
CA TYR A 238 3.49 87.56 63.91
C TYR A 238 4.03 86.15 63.64
N ASN A 239 3.32 85.11 64.09
CA ASN A 239 3.70 83.71 63.84
C ASN A 239 3.63 83.37 62.33
N ALA A 240 2.65 83.92 61.60
CA ALA A 240 2.57 83.76 60.15
C ALA A 240 3.75 84.43 59.41
N ALA A 241 4.19 85.61 59.87
CA ALA A 241 5.37 86.28 59.31
C ALA A 241 6.66 85.48 59.58
N LEU A 242 6.82 84.90 60.77
CA LEU A 242 7.95 84.00 61.07
C LEU A 242 7.93 82.73 60.22
N ALA A 243 6.76 82.10 60.06
CA ALA A 243 6.60 80.93 59.19
C ALA A 243 6.89 81.25 57.71
N ALA A 244 6.59 82.47 57.26
CA ALA A 244 6.93 82.93 55.90
C ALA A 244 8.45 83.10 55.71
N VAL A 245 9.17 83.59 56.73
CA VAL A 245 10.65 83.64 56.71
C VAL A 245 11.22 82.23 56.65
N GLU A 246 10.75 81.33 57.51
CA GLU A 246 11.22 79.93 57.50
C GLU A 246 10.95 79.25 56.16
N ALA A 247 9.77 79.44 55.57
CA ALA A 247 9.43 78.92 54.25
C ALA A 247 10.32 79.50 53.14
N ALA A 248 10.59 80.81 53.15
CA ALA A 248 11.47 81.46 52.18
C ALA A 248 12.94 81.02 52.35
N GLN A 249 13.37 80.78 53.59
CA GLN A 249 14.71 80.29 53.90
C GLN A 249 14.90 78.85 53.41
N VAL A 250 13.93 77.96 53.71
CA VAL A 250 13.93 76.59 53.19
C VAL A 250 13.89 76.59 51.67
N ALA A 251 13.13 77.49 51.04
CA ALA A 251 13.13 77.64 49.59
C ALA A 251 14.51 78.05 49.04
N LEU A 252 15.19 79.00 49.69
CA LEU A 252 16.53 79.45 49.31
C LEU A 252 17.60 78.37 49.51
N ASP A 253 17.56 77.66 50.64
CA ASP A 253 18.50 76.58 50.95
C ASP A 253 18.33 75.43 49.96
N ASN A 254 17.09 75.02 49.66
CA ASN A 254 16.81 74.03 48.62
C ASN A 254 17.29 74.47 47.22
N LEU A 255 17.23 75.76 46.90
CA LEU A 255 17.73 76.30 45.62
C LEU A 255 19.26 76.34 45.56
N ARG A 256 19.93 76.63 46.68
CA ARG A 256 21.40 76.71 46.79
C ARG A 256 22.06 75.34 46.86
N ASP A 257 21.44 74.40 47.56
CA ASP A 257 21.93 73.02 47.70
C ASP A 257 21.82 72.23 46.38
N GLY A 258 20.95 72.70 45.46
CA GLY A 258 20.79 72.12 44.13
C GLY A 258 20.29 70.68 44.17
N ALA A 259 20.58 69.92 43.11
CA ALA A 259 20.16 68.52 43.03
C ALA A 259 20.86 67.65 44.08
N THR A 260 20.07 66.91 44.87
CA THR A 260 20.59 65.99 45.89
C THR A 260 21.45 64.89 45.27
N ALA A 261 22.39 64.32 46.04
CA ALA A 261 23.21 63.20 45.60
C ALA A 261 22.37 62.00 45.11
N ALA A 262 21.20 61.76 45.71
CA ALA A 262 20.26 60.72 45.28
C ALA A 262 19.68 61.02 43.88
N GLN A 263 19.29 62.27 43.60
CA GLN A 263 18.78 62.67 42.28
C GLN A 263 19.87 62.62 41.20
N GLN A 264 21.09 63.07 41.51
CA GLN A 264 22.23 62.98 40.58
C GLN A 264 22.58 61.53 40.26
N SER A 265 22.58 60.65 41.27
CA SER A 265 22.78 59.21 41.09
C SER A 265 21.66 58.56 40.29
N ALA A 266 20.41 58.98 40.47
CA ALA A 266 19.28 58.47 39.69
C ALA A 266 19.38 58.92 38.22
N ALA A 267 19.74 60.18 37.96
CA ALA A 267 19.93 60.70 36.62
C ALA A 267 21.10 60.02 35.89
N SER A 268 22.25 59.82 36.55
CA SER A 268 23.39 59.09 35.98
C SER A 268 23.05 57.62 35.70
N SER A 269 22.29 56.97 36.60
CA SER A 269 21.78 55.61 36.37
C SER A 269 20.81 55.55 35.20
N GLY A 270 20.00 56.61 35.00
CA GLY A 270 19.10 56.74 33.86
C GLY A 270 19.84 56.82 32.52
N VAL A 271 20.91 57.62 32.46
CA VAL A 271 21.80 57.68 31.29
C VAL A 271 22.44 56.33 31.02
N ALA A 272 23.02 55.69 32.05
CA ALA A 272 23.64 54.38 31.92
C ALA A 272 22.65 53.30 31.41
N ALA A 273 21.40 53.31 31.91
CA ALA A 273 20.36 52.40 31.45
C ALA A 273 19.95 52.66 29.99
N ALA A 274 19.88 53.92 29.56
CA ALA A 274 19.60 54.27 28.16
C ALA A 274 20.75 53.85 27.23
N THR A 275 22.01 54.05 27.65
CA THR A 275 23.19 53.63 26.88
C THR A 275 23.23 52.11 26.73
N ALA A 276 22.95 51.36 27.80
CA ALA A 276 22.88 49.90 27.72
C ALA A 276 21.80 49.40 26.73
N ARG A 277 20.67 50.10 26.62
CA ARG A 277 19.63 49.78 25.61
C ARG A 277 20.10 50.10 24.19
N GLN A 278 20.86 51.18 24.00
CA GLN A 278 21.45 51.52 22.70
C GLN A 278 22.48 50.48 22.28
N ASP A 279 23.37 50.07 23.19
CA ASP A 279 24.37 49.04 22.94
C ASP A 279 23.71 47.70 22.59
N ALA A 280 22.62 47.34 23.28
CA ALA A 280 21.84 46.16 22.95
C ALA A 280 21.20 46.24 21.56
N ALA A 281 20.55 47.36 21.23
CA ALA A 281 19.95 47.58 19.91
C ALA A 281 21.01 47.56 18.80
N GLN A 282 22.21 48.09 19.04
CA GLN A 282 23.32 48.06 18.10
C GLN A 282 23.84 46.63 17.90
N ALA A 283 23.98 45.87 18.98
CA ALA A 283 24.38 44.46 18.90
C ALA A 283 23.33 43.62 18.13
N ASP A 284 22.04 43.90 18.31
CA ASP A 284 20.96 43.26 17.56
C ASP A 284 21.03 43.60 16.06
N LEU A 285 21.30 44.86 15.70
CA LEU A 285 21.51 45.28 14.31
C LEU A 285 22.76 44.66 13.69
N ASP A 286 23.88 44.63 14.41
CA ASP A 286 25.14 44.02 13.94
C ASP A 286 24.96 42.52 13.71
N LEU A 287 24.22 41.83 14.58
CA LEU A 287 23.85 40.42 14.41
C LEU A 287 22.96 40.22 13.17
N LEU A 288 22.00 41.12 12.95
CA LEU A 288 21.17 41.08 11.76
C LEU A 288 22.01 41.26 10.49
N LEU A 289 22.90 42.26 10.45
CA LEU A 289 23.78 42.54 9.31
C LEU A 289 24.79 41.43 9.03
N ALA A 290 25.22 40.69 10.05
CA ALA A 290 26.06 39.50 9.88
C ALA A 290 25.35 38.37 9.11
N GLY A 291 24.02 38.41 8.99
CA GLY A 291 23.22 37.46 8.24
C GLY A 291 23.10 36.09 8.91
N GLY A 292 22.89 35.05 8.09
CA GLY A 292 22.81 33.68 8.58
C GLY A 292 24.08 33.22 9.29
N SER A 293 23.95 32.67 10.49
CA SER A 293 25.12 32.15 11.22
C SER A 293 25.80 31.03 10.44
N ALA A 294 27.13 30.96 10.48
CA ALA A 294 27.90 29.89 9.83
C ALA A 294 27.42 28.48 10.27
N GLY A 295 26.93 28.34 11.51
CA GLY A 295 26.33 27.12 12.02
C GLY A 295 24.98 26.77 11.36
N ALA A 296 24.12 27.77 11.13
CA ALA A 296 22.84 27.56 10.44
C ALA A 296 23.03 27.17 8.97
N ILE A 297 23.97 27.81 8.27
CA ILE A 297 24.32 27.46 6.88
C ILE A 297 24.89 26.05 6.82
N ALA A 298 25.85 25.71 7.69
CA ALA A 298 26.42 24.35 7.72
C ALA A 298 25.37 23.27 8.06
N ALA A 299 24.41 23.57 8.94
CA ALA A 299 23.30 22.66 9.24
C ALA A 299 22.38 22.46 8.02
N ALA A 300 22.05 23.53 7.29
CA ALA A 300 21.24 23.45 6.08
C ALA A 300 21.98 22.72 4.93
N GLU A 301 23.29 22.90 4.78
CA GLU A 301 24.11 22.14 3.84
C GLU A 301 24.11 20.64 4.17
N ALA A 302 24.26 20.29 5.45
CA ALA A 302 24.17 18.91 5.89
C ALA A 302 22.77 18.32 5.64
N ASN A 303 21.70 19.10 5.81
CA ASN A 303 20.33 18.67 5.49
C ASN A 303 20.18 18.37 3.99
N ARG A 304 20.67 19.27 3.11
CA ARG A 304 20.66 19.07 1.66
C ARG A 304 21.41 17.81 1.25
N ASP A 305 22.60 17.58 1.81
CA ASP A 305 23.41 16.41 1.48
C ASP A 305 22.75 15.11 1.97
N GLY A 306 22.11 15.15 3.15
CA GLY A 306 21.26 14.07 3.65
C GLY A 306 20.08 13.77 2.73
N ALA A 307 19.36 14.80 2.24
CA ALA A 307 18.26 14.64 1.30
C ALA A 307 18.71 14.03 -0.04
N ARG A 308 19.89 14.42 -0.55
CA ARG A 308 20.47 13.83 -1.77
C ARG A 308 20.85 12.36 -1.59
N ALA A 309 21.34 11.99 -0.41
CA ALA A 309 21.60 10.58 -0.08
C ALA A 309 20.30 9.77 -0.02
N ALA A 310 19.25 10.33 0.58
CA ALA A 310 17.92 9.70 0.61
C ALA A 310 17.33 9.50 -0.79
N LEU A 311 17.55 10.43 -1.73
CA LEU A 311 17.17 10.26 -3.13
C LEU A 311 17.92 9.11 -3.81
N ALA A 312 19.22 8.96 -3.56
CA ALA A 312 19.99 7.84 -4.09
C ALA A 312 19.47 6.50 -3.54
N GLU A 313 19.10 6.43 -2.26
CA GLU A 313 18.49 5.25 -1.65
C GLU A 313 17.10 4.95 -2.24
N ALA A 314 16.26 5.98 -2.46
CA ALA A 314 14.96 5.82 -3.10
C ALA A 314 15.08 5.23 -4.51
N LYS A 315 16.06 5.69 -5.30
CA LYS A 315 16.37 5.13 -6.63
C LYS A 315 16.82 3.68 -6.57
N ALA A 316 17.62 3.31 -5.56
CA ALA A 316 18.02 1.92 -5.34
C ALA A 316 16.82 1.02 -4.95
N ARG A 317 15.92 1.53 -4.11
CA ARG A 317 14.67 0.84 -3.74
C ARG A 317 13.75 0.62 -4.95
N HIS A 318 13.63 1.60 -5.83
CA HIS A 318 12.89 1.47 -7.09
C HIS A 318 13.46 0.36 -7.99
N ALA A 319 14.78 0.34 -8.21
CA ALA A 319 15.41 -0.71 -9.01
C ALA A 319 15.21 -2.11 -8.40
N ALA A 320 15.23 -2.24 -7.07
CA ALA A 320 14.93 -3.50 -6.39
C ALA A 320 13.45 -3.91 -6.55
N ALA A 321 12.52 -2.95 -6.49
CA ALA A 321 11.09 -3.20 -6.72
C ALA A 321 10.80 -3.62 -8.17
N GLU A 322 11.49 -3.03 -9.15
CA GLU A 322 11.39 -3.41 -10.56
C GLU A 322 11.84 -4.86 -10.79
N ALA A 323 12.95 -5.27 -10.18
CA ALA A 323 13.39 -6.66 -10.19
C ALA A 323 12.38 -7.62 -9.54
N ALA A 324 11.70 -7.17 -8.47
CA ALA A 324 10.67 -7.96 -7.80
C ALA A 324 9.43 -8.16 -8.67
N VAL A 325 9.03 -7.16 -9.48
CA VAL A 325 7.95 -7.31 -10.47
C VAL A 325 8.32 -8.40 -11.49
N GLY A 326 9.54 -8.36 -12.04
CA GLY A 326 10.00 -9.39 -12.98
C GLY A 326 10.02 -10.81 -12.39
N GLN A 327 10.34 -10.96 -11.11
CA GLN A 327 10.25 -12.25 -10.41
C GLN A 327 8.79 -12.71 -10.25
N ALA A 328 7.88 -11.80 -9.91
CA ALA A 328 6.46 -12.13 -9.77
C ALA A 328 5.82 -12.48 -11.12
N GLU A 329 6.19 -11.80 -12.20
CA GLU A 329 5.75 -12.13 -13.58
C GLU A 329 6.21 -13.53 -14.00
N ALA A 330 7.46 -13.90 -13.71
CA ALA A 330 7.93 -15.27 -13.92
C ALA A 330 7.14 -16.29 -13.09
N GLY A 331 6.72 -15.92 -11.88
CA GLY A 331 5.81 -16.70 -11.05
C GLY A 331 4.45 -16.92 -11.71
N VAL A 332 3.86 -15.89 -12.32
CA VAL A 332 2.59 -16.01 -13.09
C VAL A 332 2.75 -17.00 -14.24
N VAL A 333 3.81 -16.89 -15.04
CA VAL A 333 4.07 -17.82 -16.15
C VAL A 333 4.20 -19.26 -15.65
N GLY A 334 4.89 -19.47 -14.52
CA GLY A 334 4.98 -20.78 -13.88
C GLY A 334 3.62 -21.34 -13.44
N ALA A 335 2.76 -20.49 -12.87
CA ALA A 335 1.43 -20.88 -12.43
C ALA A 335 0.47 -21.15 -13.61
N GLU A 336 0.59 -20.42 -14.72
CA GLU A 336 -0.16 -20.68 -15.95
C GLU A 336 0.22 -22.04 -16.56
N ALA A 337 1.51 -22.39 -16.57
CA ALA A 337 1.97 -23.70 -16.99
C ALA A 337 1.44 -24.83 -16.07
N ALA A 338 1.39 -24.59 -14.76
CA ALA A 338 0.83 -25.55 -13.81
C ALA A 338 -0.69 -25.74 -13.99
N LEU A 339 -1.43 -24.66 -14.28
CA LEU A 339 -2.84 -24.72 -14.61
C LEU A 339 -3.08 -25.51 -15.91
N ALA A 340 -2.30 -25.24 -16.96
CA ALA A 340 -2.39 -25.98 -18.21
C ALA A 340 -2.11 -27.48 -18.00
N ALA A 341 -1.09 -27.82 -17.19
CA ALA A 341 -0.81 -29.22 -16.85
C ALA A 341 -1.96 -29.88 -16.06
N ALA A 342 -2.57 -29.17 -15.12
CA ALA A 342 -3.73 -29.66 -14.37
C ALA A 342 -4.96 -29.86 -15.27
N GLN A 343 -5.16 -28.99 -16.26
CA GLN A 343 -6.23 -29.12 -17.25
C GLN A 343 -6.02 -30.34 -18.15
N THR A 344 -4.81 -30.52 -18.70
CA THR A 344 -4.50 -31.72 -19.49
C THR A 344 -4.70 -33.00 -18.67
N ALA A 345 -4.29 -33.02 -17.40
CA ALA A 345 -4.50 -34.16 -16.52
C ALA A 345 -6.00 -34.45 -16.25
N LEU A 346 -6.86 -33.44 -16.32
CA LEU A 346 -8.31 -33.60 -16.23
C LEU A 346 -8.90 -34.09 -17.56
N ASP A 347 -8.44 -33.55 -18.69
CA ASP A 347 -8.90 -33.95 -20.03
C ASP A 347 -8.57 -35.42 -20.32
N ASP A 348 -7.40 -35.89 -19.87
CA ASP A 348 -6.94 -37.29 -19.94
C ASP A 348 -7.84 -38.29 -19.16
N ARG A 349 -8.81 -37.80 -18.39
CA ARG A 349 -9.84 -38.64 -17.71
C ARG A 349 -10.97 -39.06 -18.62
N THR A 350 -11.03 -38.52 -19.83
CA THR A 350 -12.05 -38.86 -20.82
C THR A 350 -11.40 -39.57 -22.00
N LEU A 351 -11.78 -40.81 -22.23
CA LEU A 351 -11.36 -41.55 -23.41
C LEU A 351 -12.23 -41.13 -24.59
N VAL A 352 -11.63 -40.74 -25.70
CA VAL A 352 -12.36 -40.31 -26.91
C VAL A 352 -12.01 -41.17 -28.12
N ALA A 353 -12.91 -41.22 -29.10
CA ALA A 353 -12.70 -41.96 -30.34
C ALA A 353 -11.62 -41.30 -31.23
N PRO A 354 -10.59 -42.03 -31.70
CA PRO A 354 -9.54 -41.45 -32.55
C PRO A 354 -10.01 -41.18 -34.00
N PHE A 355 -11.06 -41.86 -34.47
CA PHE A 355 -11.67 -41.67 -35.79
C PHE A 355 -13.15 -42.12 -35.76
N ASP A 356 -13.91 -41.77 -36.81
CA ASP A 356 -15.29 -42.21 -36.98
C ASP A 356 -15.36 -43.75 -37.14
N GLY A 357 -16.18 -44.43 -36.36
CA GLY A 357 -16.25 -45.89 -36.36
C GLY A 357 -17.30 -46.43 -35.41
N VAL A 358 -17.19 -47.70 -35.04
CA VAL A 358 -18.06 -48.39 -34.07
C VAL A 358 -17.19 -48.95 -32.95
N VAL A 359 -17.70 -48.96 -31.71
CA VAL A 359 -17.06 -49.68 -30.60
C VAL A 359 -17.14 -51.19 -30.88
N ALA A 360 -16.04 -51.79 -31.33
CA ALA A 360 -15.95 -53.20 -31.67
C ALA A 360 -15.83 -54.10 -30.44
N ASP A 361 -15.11 -53.63 -29.41
CA ASP A 361 -14.95 -54.31 -28.14
C ASP A 361 -14.81 -53.29 -27.01
N LEU A 362 -15.35 -53.60 -25.84
CA LEU A 362 -15.32 -52.74 -24.65
C LEU A 362 -15.02 -53.60 -23.41
N PRO A 363 -13.74 -53.92 -23.15
CA PRO A 363 -13.36 -54.80 -22.04
C PRO A 363 -13.50 -54.14 -20.66
N ALA A 364 -13.65 -52.82 -20.58
CA ALA A 364 -13.76 -52.10 -19.31
C ALA A 364 -15.21 -52.01 -18.81
N ALA A 365 -15.44 -52.36 -17.53
CA ALA A 365 -16.76 -52.22 -16.89
C ALA A 365 -16.83 -51.03 -15.91
N VAL A 366 -18.05 -50.54 -15.64
CA VAL A 366 -18.29 -49.46 -14.67
C VAL A 366 -17.92 -49.94 -13.27
N GLY A 367 -17.12 -49.14 -12.54
CA GLY A 367 -16.65 -49.46 -11.20
C GLY A 367 -15.31 -50.20 -11.15
N GLU A 368 -14.78 -50.67 -12.29
CA GLU A 368 -13.46 -51.27 -12.35
C GLU A 368 -12.34 -50.23 -12.41
N VAL A 369 -11.13 -50.64 -12.01
CA VAL A 369 -9.93 -49.80 -12.10
C VAL A 369 -9.25 -50.01 -13.46
N ALA A 370 -9.39 -49.03 -14.34
CA ALA A 370 -8.66 -48.97 -15.60
C ALA A 370 -7.16 -48.72 -15.34
N GLN A 371 -6.31 -49.52 -15.99
CA GLN A 371 -4.85 -49.38 -15.92
C GLN A 371 -4.35 -48.48 -17.06
N ALA A 372 -3.34 -47.67 -16.77
CA ALA A 372 -2.71 -46.83 -17.79
C ALA A 372 -2.09 -47.70 -18.90
N GLY A 373 -2.41 -47.38 -20.16
CA GLY A 373 -1.92 -48.09 -21.34
C GLY A 373 -2.61 -49.45 -21.62
N ALA A 374 -3.46 -49.94 -20.73
CA ALA A 374 -4.27 -51.12 -20.99
C ALA A 374 -5.45 -50.77 -21.93
N PRO A 375 -5.71 -51.54 -23.00
CA PRO A 375 -6.84 -51.31 -23.89
C PRO A 375 -8.15 -51.25 -23.11
N ALA A 376 -8.83 -50.10 -23.15
CA ALA A 376 -10.09 -49.88 -22.47
C ALA A 376 -11.29 -49.98 -23.44
N ALA A 377 -11.06 -49.69 -24.73
CA ALA A 377 -12.01 -49.88 -25.82
C ALA A 377 -11.28 -50.18 -27.14
N VAL A 378 -11.92 -50.89 -28.06
CA VAL A 378 -11.46 -51.07 -29.44
C VAL A 378 -12.45 -50.41 -30.37
N VAL A 379 -11.99 -49.44 -31.17
CA VAL A 379 -12.80 -48.74 -32.16
C VAL A 379 -12.41 -49.23 -33.55
N ALA A 380 -13.40 -49.60 -34.36
CA ALA A 380 -13.21 -50.11 -35.71
C ALA A 380 -14.09 -49.37 -36.74
N ASP A 381 -13.54 -49.11 -37.92
CA ASP A 381 -14.23 -48.52 -39.06
C ASP A 381 -14.68 -49.64 -40.01
N PHE A 382 -15.97 -50.01 -39.91
CA PHE A 382 -16.59 -51.06 -40.73
C PHE A 382 -17.15 -50.54 -42.08
N SER A 383 -16.80 -49.32 -42.52
CA SER A 383 -17.24 -48.79 -43.82
C SER A 383 -16.62 -49.53 -45.03
N GLY A 384 -15.67 -50.42 -44.78
CA GLY A 384 -15.11 -51.36 -45.74
C GLY A 384 -14.25 -52.40 -45.04
N TRP A 385 -13.69 -53.32 -45.83
CA TRP A 385 -12.92 -54.46 -45.34
C TRP A 385 -11.56 -54.56 -46.00
N LEU A 386 -10.57 -54.92 -45.20
CA LEU A 386 -9.23 -55.30 -45.64
C LEU A 386 -9.01 -56.77 -45.31
N ILE A 387 -8.06 -57.39 -46.00
CA ILE A 387 -7.59 -58.74 -45.71
C ILE A 387 -6.10 -58.65 -45.46
N GLU A 388 -5.67 -59.18 -44.32
CA GLU A 388 -4.25 -59.35 -44.00
C GLU A 388 -3.85 -60.80 -44.21
N THR A 389 -2.99 -61.05 -45.19
CA THR A 389 -2.49 -62.40 -45.49
C THR A 389 -1.44 -62.83 -44.48
N THR A 390 -1.45 -64.10 -44.09
CA THR A 390 -0.55 -64.65 -43.05
C THR A 390 0.46 -65.67 -43.57
N ASP A 391 0.30 -66.19 -44.78
CA ASP A 391 1.05 -67.35 -45.30
C ASP A 391 1.85 -67.06 -46.59
N LEU A 392 1.90 -65.81 -47.05
CA LEU A 392 2.66 -65.43 -48.25
C LEU A 392 4.16 -65.46 -48.00
N ILE A 393 4.83 -66.49 -48.50
CA ILE A 393 6.27 -66.69 -48.35
C ILE A 393 7.11 -65.80 -49.28
N GLU A 394 8.40 -65.60 -48.93
CA GLU A 394 9.38 -64.80 -49.68
C GLU A 394 9.39 -65.07 -51.19
N ARG A 395 9.16 -66.32 -51.62
CA ARG A 395 9.18 -66.69 -53.04
C ARG A 395 7.96 -66.16 -53.80
N ASP A 396 6.79 -66.19 -53.17
CA ASP A 396 5.51 -65.94 -53.83
C ASP A 396 5.16 -64.45 -53.83
N VAL A 397 5.60 -63.70 -52.81
CA VAL A 397 5.40 -62.25 -52.73
C VAL A 397 6.13 -61.47 -53.84
N VAL A 398 7.22 -62.00 -54.41
CA VAL A 398 7.99 -61.34 -55.51
C VAL A 398 7.13 -61.11 -56.76
N GLY A 399 6.14 -61.98 -57.00
CA GLY A 399 5.21 -61.88 -58.12
C GLY A 399 3.97 -61.02 -57.86
N VAL A 400 3.80 -60.52 -56.64
CA VAL A 400 2.66 -59.70 -56.23
C VAL A 400 3.01 -58.23 -56.37
N ALA A 401 2.09 -57.42 -56.91
CA ALA A 401 2.26 -55.99 -57.07
C ALA A 401 1.02 -55.25 -56.58
N ALA A 402 1.21 -54.09 -55.96
CA ALA A 402 0.11 -53.22 -55.55
C ALA A 402 -0.77 -52.85 -56.77
N GLY A 403 -2.09 -52.88 -56.58
CA GLY A 403 -3.10 -52.65 -57.61
C GLY A 403 -3.50 -53.90 -58.41
N ARG A 404 -2.91 -55.07 -58.16
CA ARG A 404 -3.35 -56.32 -58.80
C ARG A 404 -4.74 -56.75 -58.31
N PRO A 405 -5.66 -57.16 -59.21
CA PRO A 405 -6.95 -57.69 -58.81
C PRO A 405 -6.77 -59.10 -58.24
N VAL A 406 -7.55 -59.39 -57.19
CA VAL A 406 -7.55 -60.69 -56.51
C VAL A 406 -8.97 -61.17 -56.34
N GLU A 407 -9.14 -62.49 -56.40
CA GLU A 407 -10.40 -63.16 -56.06
C GLU A 407 -10.29 -63.67 -54.63
N VAL A 408 -11.28 -63.36 -53.80
CA VAL A 408 -11.33 -63.69 -52.38
C VAL A 408 -12.56 -64.55 -52.14
N THR A 409 -12.37 -65.68 -51.48
CA THR A 409 -13.45 -66.50 -50.94
C THR A 409 -13.33 -66.53 -49.42
N VAL A 410 -14.42 -66.19 -48.73
CA VAL A 410 -14.49 -66.27 -47.27
C VAL A 410 -14.90 -67.69 -46.90
N ASP A 411 -14.18 -68.34 -46.00
CA ASP A 411 -14.43 -69.74 -45.63
C ASP A 411 -15.85 -69.91 -45.04
N ALA A 412 -16.27 -68.92 -44.26
CA ALA A 412 -17.59 -68.84 -43.65
C ALA A 412 -18.75 -68.69 -44.66
N LEU A 413 -18.48 -68.21 -45.88
CA LEU A 413 -19.45 -67.98 -46.96
C LEU A 413 -19.08 -68.81 -48.20
N PRO A 414 -19.19 -70.15 -48.15
CA PRO A 414 -18.79 -71.01 -49.25
C PRO A 414 -19.70 -70.78 -50.48
N GLY A 415 -19.12 -70.23 -51.55
CA GLY A 415 -19.80 -70.00 -52.83
C GLY A 415 -19.87 -68.53 -53.26
N GLU A 416 -19.66 -67.60 -52.34
CA GLU A 416 -19.54 -66.18 -52.64
C GLU A 416 -18.10 -65.83 -53.05
N ARG A 417 -17.96 -65.10 -54.16
CA ARG A 417 -16.66 -64.69 -54.71
C ARG A 417 -16.57 -63.18 -54.68
N LEU A 418 -15.70 -62.68 -53.81
CA LEU A 418 -15.45 -61.26 -53.68
C LEU A 418 -14.24 -60.87 -54.51
N THR A 419 -14.25 -59.65 -55.04
CA THR A 419 -13.10 -59.07 -55.72
C THR A 419 -12.46 -58.02 -54.84
N GLY A 420 -11.15 -58.02 -54.79
CA GLY A 420 -10.38 -56.97 -54.15
C GLY A 420 -9.15 -56.60 -54.98
N VAL A 421 -8.41 -55.64 -54.46
CA VAL A 421 -7.13 -55.23 -55.03
C VAL A 421 -6.06 -55.26 -53.95
N VAL A 422 -4.86 -55.69 -54.33
CA VAL A 422 -3.69 -55.60 -53.44
C VAL A 422 -3.42 -54.14 -53.13
N GLN A 423 -3.58 -53.73 -51.87
CA GLN A 423 -3.40 -52.35 -51.43
C GLN A 423 -1.93 -52.07 -51.13
N SER A 424 -1.29 -52.92 -50.34
CA SER A 424 0.11 -52.79 -49.94
C SER A 424 0.74 -54.16 -49.66
N ILE A 425 2.06 -54.22 -49.82
CA ILE A 425 2.88 -55.37 -49.48
C ILE A 425 3.80 -54.90 -48.36
N GLY A 426 3.79 -55.58 -47.22
CA GLY A 426 4.61 -55.26 -46.07
C GLY A 426 6.10 -55.32 -46.43
N GLY A 427 6.85 -54.28 -46.10
CA GLY A 427 8.29 -54.22 -46.37
C GLY A 427 9.16 -54.97 -45.36
N ILE A 428 8.57 -55.45 -44.26
CA ILE A 428 9.24 -56.17 -43.17
C ILE A 428 8.71 -57.60 -43.17
N SER A 429 9.61 -58.58 -43.17
CA SER A 429 9.24 -59.99 -43.08
C SER A 429 8.85 -60.40 -41.66
N GLN A 430 7.93 -61.35 -41.55
CA GLN A 430 7.53 -61.99 -40.31
C GLN A 430 7.94 -63.47 -40.33
N GLN A 431 8.42 -63.98 -39.19
CA GLN A 431 8.70 -65.40 -39.03
C GLN A 431 7.43 -66.09 -38.53
N THR A 432 6.77 -66.80 -39.43
CA THR A 432 5.56 -67.57 -39.11
C THR A 432 5.91 -69.04 -39.24
N GLN A 433 5.94 -69.76 -38.11
CA GLN A 433 6.25 -71.20 -38.05
C GLN A 433 7.56 -71.64 -38.74
N GLY A 434 8.57 -70.75 -38.81
CA GLY A 434 9.88 -71.05 -39.40
C GLY A 434 10.03 -70.63 -40.86
N ASP A 435 8.95 -70.19 -41.52
CA ASP A 435 8.98 -69.61 -42.86
C ASP A 435 8.99 -68.08 -42.80
N THR A 436 9.68 -67.47 -43.77
CA THR A 436 9.75 -66.01 -43.93
C THR A 436 8.54 -65.57 -44.76
N THR A 437 7.56 -64.95 -44.10
CA THR A 437 6.33 -64.46 -44.71
C THR A 437 6.31 -62.94 -44.82
N TYR A 438 5.56 -62.42 -45.78
CA TYR A 438 5.37 -61.00 -46.01
C TYR A 438 3.87 -60.70 -45.95
N PRO A 439 3.40 -59.89 -44.98
CA PRO A 439 1.99 -59.56 -44.89
C PRO A 439 1.59 -58.68 -46.09
N VAL A 440 0.60 -59.11 -46.85
CA VAL A 440 0.00 -58.34 -47.94
C VAL A 440 -1.40 -57.92 -47.49
N THR A 441 -1.66 -56.62 -47.57
CA THR A 441 -2.97 -56.05 -47.27
C THR A 441 -3.75 -55.89 -48.56
N ILE A 442 -4.94 -56.47 -48.62
CA ILE A 442 -5.82 -56.43 -49.78
C ILE A 442 -7.09 -55.67 -49.38
N ARG A 443 -7.49 -54.70 -50.21
CA ARG A 443 -8.75 -53.97 -50.02
C ARG A 443 -9.84 -54.62 -50.83
N LEU A 444 -10.97 -54.93 -50.20
CA LEU A 444 -12.17 -55.39 -50.89
C LEU A 444 -12.88 -54.22 -51.58
N ASP A 445 -13.29 -54.40 -52.83
CA ASP A 445 -13.85 -53.31 -53.65
C ASP A 445 -15.34 -53.09 -53.42
N ASP A 446 -16.13 -54.16 -53.32
CA ASP A 446 -17.56 -54.12 -52.96
C ASP A 446 -17.96 -55.44 -52.28
N PRO A 447 -18.12 -55.46 -50.95
CA PRO A 447 -18.55 -56.65 -50.24
C PRO A 447 -20.07 -56.91 -50.35
N GLY A 448 -20.86 -56.02 -50.95
CA GLY A 448 -22.33 -56.13 -50.97
C GLY A 448 -22.97 -56.07 -49.57
N ASP A 449 -24.17 -56.63 -49.41
CA ASP A 449 -24.89 -56.76 -48.13
C ASP A 449 -24.50 -58.05 -47.36
N LEU A 450 -23.26 -58.51 -47.55
CA LEU A 450 -22.78 -59.73 -46.92
C LEU A 450 -22.46 -59.49 -45.44
N PRO A 451 -22.86 -60.39 -44.52
CA PRO A 451 -22.63 -60.25 -43.08
C PRO A 451 -21.19 -60.61 -42.70
N LEU A 452 -20.22 -59.86 -43.23
CA LEU A 452 -18.80 -60.02 -42.92
C LEU A 452 -18.52 -59.63 -41.45
N ARG A 453 -17.63 -60.36 -40.79
CA ARG A 453 -17.17 -60.07 -39.42
C ARG A 453 -15.66 -60.05 -39.34
N TRP A 454 -15.14 -59.24 -38.43
CA TRP A 454 -13.70 -59.17 -38.15
C TRP A 454 -13.20 -60.53 -37.68
N GLY A 455 -12.13 -61.01 -38.31
CA GLY A 455 -11.41 -62.22 -37.95
C GLY A 455 -11.75 -63.42 -38.84
N MET A 456 -12.79 -63.33 -39.68
CA MET A 456 -13.17 -64.39 -40.61
C MET A 456 -12.01 -64.77 -41.53
N THR A 457 -11.80 -66.07 -41.70
CA THR A 457 -10.75 -66.63 -42.54
C THR A 457 -11.12 -66.48 -44.02
N THR A 458 -10.14 -66.09 -44.82
CA THR A 458 -10.28 -65.85 -46.26
C THR A 458 -9.17 -66.52 -47.04
N PHE A 459 -9.54 -67.05 -48.19
CA PHE A 459 -8.61 -67.55 -49.19
C PHE A 459 -8.57 -66.55 -50.34
N VAL A 460 -7.37 -66.06 -50.63
CA VAL A 460 -7.08 -65.09 -51.68
C VAL A 460 -6.35 -65.79 -52.80
N SER A 461 -6.86 -65.67 -54.03
CA SER A 461 -6.18 -66.07 -55.25
C SER A 461 -5.77 -64.84 -56.08
N ILE A 462 -4.47 -64.68 -56.31
CA ILE A 462 -3.91 -63.58 -57.09
C ILE A 462 -3.81 -64.04 -58.57
N ASP A 463 -4.33 -63.22 -59.50
CA ASP A 463 -4.52 -63.50 -60.94
C ASP A 463 -5.61 -64.57 -61.27
N PRO A 464 -6.92 -64.28 -61.06
CA PRO A 464 -8.02 -65.19 -61.42
C PRO A 464 -8.36 -65.19 -62.92
N GLU A 465 -8.64 -66.37 -63.51
CA GLU A 465 -9.17 -66.48 -64.89
C GLU A 465 -10.71 -66.37 -64.93
N PRO A 466 -11.30 -65.67 -65.93
CA PRO A 466 -12.75 -65.61 -66.09
C PRO A 466 -13.29 -66.95 -66.58
N GLY A 467 -13.89 -67.70 -65.66
CA GLY A 467 -14.81 -68.79 -65.97
C GLY A 467 -14.18 -70.17 -66.01
N SER A 468 -14.20 -70.87 -64.87
CA SER A 468 -14.49 -72.30 -64.84
C SER A 468 -15.14 -72.67 -63.51
N SER A 469 -16.42 -73.00 -63.60
CA SER A 469 -17.23 -73.55 -62.51
C SER A 469 -16.79 -74.99 -62.22
N THR A 470 -16.33 -75.26 -61.00
CA THR A 470 -16.57 -76.56 -60.37
C THR A 470 -17.46 -76.27 -59.18
N GLY A 471 -18.75 -76.58 -59.34
CA GLY A 471 -19.71 -76.49 -58.26
C GLY A 471 -19.34 -77.49 -57.17
N ALA A 472 -18.91 -76.99 -56.03
CA ALA A 472 -19.15 -77.66 -54.77
C ALA A 472 -20.63 -77.42 -54.45
N GLU A 473 -21.34 -78.53 -54.37
CA GLU A 473 -22.75 -78.64 -53.98
C GLU A 473 -22.98 -77.89 -52.67
N PRO A 474 -23.95 -76.96 -52.58
CA PRO A 474 -24.16 -76.18 -51.38
C PRO A 474 -24.77 -77.11 -50.33
N ALA A 475 -23.97 -77.53 -49.36
CA ALA A 475 -24.51 -78.02 -48.10
C ALA A 475 -25.07 -76.79 -47.38
N ALA A 476 -26.35 -76.50 -47.63
CA ALA A 476 -27.11 -75.62 -46.77
C ALA A 476 -26.98 -76.16 -45.35
N PRO A 477 -26.54 -75.37 -44.36
CA PRO A 477 -26.71 -75.75 -42.97
C PRO A 477 -28.21 -75.67 -42.67
N SER A 478 -28.94 -76.73 -42.98
CA SER A 478 -30.33 -76.91 -42.55
C SER A 478 -30.40 -77.65 -41.20
N GLY A 479 -29.38 -77.46 -40.37
CA GLY A 479 -29.30 -77.99 -39.01
C GLY A 479 -29.55 -76.87 -38.02
N ASP A 480 -30.20 -77.20 -36.91
CA ASP A 480 -30.29 -76.30 -35.77
C ASP A 480 -28.85 -75.93 -35.32
N ILE A 481 -28.48 -74.66 -35.44
CA ILE A 481 -27.21 -74.14 -34.89
C ILE A 481 -27.32 -74.27 -33.38
N SER A 482 -26.54 -75.18 -32.80
CA SER A 482 -26.53 -75.47 -31.39
C SER A 482 -25.14 -75.25 -30.85
N ALA A 483 -25.03 -74.35 -29.87
CA ALA A 483 -23.78 -74.07 -29.19
C ALA A 483 -23.96 -74.31 -27.69
N GLU A 484 -22.92 -74.86 -27.05
CA GLU A 484 -22.87 -74.89 -25.60
C GLU A 484 -22.32 -73.54 -25.13
N GLY A 485 -23.10 -72.85 -24.30
CA GLY A 485 -22.73 -71.54 -23.76
C GLY A 485 -22.76 -71.51 -22.25
N GLN A 486 -21.98 -70.62 -21.68
CA GLN A 486 -21.94 -70.36 -20.24
C GLN A 486 -22.90 -69.22 -19.91
N LEU A 487 -23.66 -69.37 -18.83
CA LEU A 487 -24.51 -68.31 -18.32
C LEU A 487 -23.66 -67.34 -17.50
N LEU A 488 -23.52 -66.12 -17.99
CA LEU A 488 -22.84 -65.02 -17.33
C LEU A 488 -23.87 -63.95 -16.94
N PRO A 489 -23.66 -63.22 -15.84
CA PRO A 489 -24.45 -62.02 -15.59
C PRO A 489 -24.22 -61.02 -16.74
N ARG A 490 -25.26 -60.25 -17.09
CA ARG A 490 -25.15 -59.25 -18.17
C ARG A 490 -24.08 -58.21 -17.88
N ASP A 491 -24.02 -57.75 -16.64
CA ASP A 491 -23.00 -56.84 -16.16
C ASP A 491 -22.23 -57.55 -15.02
N GLU A 492 -20.92 -57.61 -15.16
CA GLU A 492 -19.98 -58.10 -14.14
C GLU A 492 -18.93 -57.01 -13.91
N ALA A 493 -18.58 -56.77 -12.64
CA ALA A 493 -17.52 -55.83 -12.30
C ALA A 493 -16.70 -56.33 -11.11
N ASP A 494 -15.38 -56.34 -11.30
CA ASP A 494 -14.40 -56.57 -10.23
C ASP A 494 -14.06 -55.23 -9.55
N LEU A 495 -14.72 -54.98 -8.42
CA LEU A 495 -14.60 -53.73 -7.66
C LEU A 495 -13.36 -53.75 -6.77
N ALA A 496 -12.60 -52.66 -6.81
CA ALA A 496 -11.40 -52.46 -6.01
C ALA A 496 -11.41 -51.09 -5.35
N PHE A 497 -10.74 -51.00 -4.20
CA PHE A 497 -10.43 -49.69 -3.62
C PHE A 497 -9.26 -49.05 -4.37
N THR A 498 -9.32 -47.74 -4.61
CA THR A 498 -8.19 -46.97 -5.14
C THR A 498 -7.23 -46.49 -4.05
N THR A 499 -7.62 -46.64 -2.79
CA THR A 499 -6.83 -46.25 -1.62
C THR A 499 -6.73 -47.44 -0.69
N GLY A 500 -5.52 -47.77 -0.25
CA GLY A 500 -5.32 -48.87 0.69
C GLY A 500 -5.74 -48.49 2.11
N GLY A 501 -6.22 -49.45 2.88
CA GLY A 501 -6.69 -49.24 4.24
C GLY A 501 -7.13 -50.53 4.93
N ILE A 502 -7.41 -50.43 6.23
CA ILE A 502 -7.91 -51.55 7.03
C ILE A 502 -9.43 -51.61 6.88
N VAL A 503 -9.99 -52.79 6.64
CA VAL A 503 -11.45 -52.99 6.58
C VAL A 503 -12.06 -52.77 7.97
N ALA A 504 -12.84 -51.71 8.13
CA ALA A 504 -13.53 -51.37 9.38
C ALA A 504 -14.94 -51.99 9.46
N GLY A 505 -15.57 -52.29 8.32
CA GLY A 505 -16.89 -52.90 8.28
C GLY A 505 -17.23 -53.54 6.93
N LEU A 506 -17.84 -54.73 6.99
CA LEU A 506 -18.50 -55.38 5.86
C LEU A 506 -20.00 -55.09 5.96
N LEU A 507 -20.52 -54.32 5.01
CA LEU A 507 -21.90 -53.79 5.02
C LEU A 507 -22.86 -54.63 4.17
N ALA A 508 -22.34 -55.45 3.27
CA ALA A 508 -23.08 -56.47 2.54
C ALA A 508 -22.36 -57.83 2.66
N ALA A 509 -23.14 -58.92 2.67
CA ALA A 509 -22.61 -60.27 2.69
C ALA A 509 -22.51 -60.87 1.28
N GLU A 510 -21.63 -61.86 1.11
CA GLU A 510 -21.60 -62.70 -0.10
C GLU A 510 -22.98 -63.35 -0.35
N GLY A 511 -23.46 -63.31 -1.59
CA GLY A 511 -24.79 -63.76 -1.99
C GLY A 511 -25.94 -62.78 -1.69
N GLN A 512 -25.68 -61.63 -1.06
CA GLN A 512 -26.69 -60.61 -0.80
C GLN A 512 -26.97 -59.76 -2.05
N ALA A 513 -28.24 -59.46 -2.30
CA ALA A 513 -28.64 -58.49 -3.32
C ALA A 513 -28.44 -57.05 -2.80
N VAL A 514 -27.83 -56.20 -3.63
CA VAL A 514 -27.54 -54.80 -3.36
C VAL A 514 -28.12 -53.92 -4.47
N ALA A 515 -28.61 -52.73 -4.11
CA ALA A 515 -29.01 -51.72 -5.07
C ALA A 515 -27.80 -50.89 -5.53
N ALA A 516 -27.92 -50.23 -6.68
CA ALA A 516 -26.91 -49.26 -7.11
C ALA A 516 -26.75 -48.16 -6.04
N GLY A 517 -25.50 -47.92 -5.63
CA GLY A 517 -25.12 -46.97 -4.58
C GLY A 517 -25.08 -47.54 -3.16
N ASP A 518 -25.52 -48.79 -2.93
CA ASP A 518 -25.41 -49.42 -1.62
C ASP A 518 -23.94 -49.63 -1.24
N ALA A 519 -23.60 -49.34 0.01
CA ALA A 519 -22.25 -49.53 0.54
C ALA A 519 -22.00 -51.01 0.83
N ILE A 520 -20.88 -51.54 0.32
CA ILE A 520 -20.50 -52.95 0.43
C ILE A 520 -19.41 -53.13 1.48
N ILE A 521 -18.33 -52.35 1.40
CA ILE A 521 -17.21 -52.39 2.34
C ILE A 521 -16.88 -50.96 2.79
N ARG A 522 -16.56 -50.79 4.07
CA ARG A 522 -16.02 -49.55 4.62
C ARG A 522 -14.63 -49.79 5.21
N LEU A 523 -13.66 -48.98 4.80
CA LEU A 523 -12.33 -48.90 5.41
C LEU A 523 -12.34 -47.98 6.65
N ASP A 524 -11.30 -48.05 7.47
CA ASP A 524 -11.10 -47.12 8.59
C ASP A 524 -10.97 -45.67 8.07
N ASP A 525 -12.01 -44.87 8.34
CA ASP A 525 -12.15 -43.50 7.87
C ASP A 525 -11.72 -42.45 8.91
N ALA A 526 -11.22 -42.86 10.09
CA ALA A 526 -10.90 -41.94 11.17
C ALA A 526 -9.88 -40.87 10.75
N ALA A 527 -8.85 -41.28 10.00
CA ALA A 527 -7.84 -40.37 9.45
C ALA A 527 -8.42 -39.44 8.37
N ALA A 528 -9.27 -39.95 7.48
CA ALA A 528 -9.90 -39.16 6.42
C ALA A 528 -10.91 -38.15 6.99
N THR A 529 -11.68 -38.54 8.01
CA THR A 529 -12.61 -37.66 8.72
C THR A 529 -11.86 -36.55 9.46
N ALA A 530 -10.76 -36.87 10.13
CA ALA A 530 -9.91 -35.88 10.77
C ALA A 530 -9.28 -34.90 9.74
N ALA A 531 -8.87 -35.41 8.58
CA ALA A 531 -8.34 -34.58 7.49
C ALA A 531 -9.40 -33.63 6.90
N LEU A 532 -10.65 -34.08 6.73
CA LEU A 532 -11.75 -33.23 6.30
C LEU A 532 -12.04 -32.13 7.33
N ALA A 533 -12.14 -32.47 8.61
CA ALA A 533 -12.35 -31.50 9.67
C ALA A 533 -11.21 -30.45 9.74
N GLN A 534 -9.97 -30.88 9.51
CA GLN A 534 -8.82 -29.97 9.41
C GLN A 534 -8.93 -29.05 8.18
N ALA A 535 -9.35 -29.57 7.02
CA ALA A 535 -9.54 -28.77 5.81
C ALA A 535 -10.67 -27.74 5.97
N GLU A 536 -11.80 -28.12 6.60
CA GLU A 536 -12.91 -27.22 6.88
C GLU A 536 -12.51 -26.10 7.86
N ALA A 537 -11.74 -26.43 8.89
CA ALA A 537 -11.15 -25.42 9.77
C ALA A 537 -10.18 -24.49 9.03
N GLY A 538 -9.42 -25.02 8.07
CA GLY A 538 -8.56 -24.23 7.17
C GLY A 538 -9.34 -23.26 6.29
N LEU A 539 -10.48 -23.69 5.74
CA LEU A 539 -11.38 -22.82 4.96
C LEU A 539 -11.95 -21.69 5.82
N ALA A 540 -12.43 -21.99 7.03
CA ALA A 540 -12.92 -20.97 7.96
C ALA A 540 -11.82 -19.94 8.32
N ALA A 541 -10.57 -20.37 8.48
CA ALA A 541 -9.43 -19.48 8.69
C ALA A 541 -9.14 -18.59 7.46
N ALA A 542 -9.25 -19.14 6.25
CA ALA A 542 -9.09 -18.38 5.01
C ALA A 542 -10.20 -17.34 4.81
N GLU A 543 -11.45 -17.66 5.15
CA GLU A 543 -12.58 -16.73 5.12
C GLU A 543 -12.38 -15.57 6.11
N ALA A 544 -11.87 -15.86 7.31
CA ALA A 544 -11.51 -14.84 8.29
C ALA A 544 -10.38 -13.93 7.77
N ALA A 545 -9.37 -14.50 7.10
CA ALA A 545 -8.30 -13.72 6.47
C ALA A 545 -8.82 -12.79 5.37
N ARG A 546 -9.77 -13.25 4.55
CA ARG A 546 -10.45 -12.42 3.54
C ARG A 546 -11.24 -11.28 4.19
N ALA A 547 -11.95 -11.53 5.28
CA ALA A 547 -12.67 -10.50 6.00
C ALA A 547 -11.71 -9.41 6.55
N SER A 548 -10.57 -9.82 7.10
CA SER A 548 -9.51 -8.90 7.54
C SER A 548 -8.94 -8.08 6.37
N ALA A 549 -8.66 -8.72 5.23
CA ALA A 549 -8.16 -8.03 4.03
C ALA A 549 -9.17 -7.00 3.48
N ARG A 550 -10.48 -7.31 3.50
CA ARG A 550 -11.54 -6.36 3.15
C ARG A 550 -11.55 -5.14 4.06
N ALA A 551 -11.47 -5.33 5.38
CA ALA A 551 -11.35 -4.22 6.32
C ALA A 551 -10.11 -3.36 6.04
N GLY A 552 -9.01 -3.98 5.58
CA GLY A 552 -7.82 -3.27 5.09
C GLY A 552 -8.11 -2.35 3.90
N THR A 553 -8.92 -2.78 2.93
CA THR A 553 -9.32 -1.93 1.79
C THR A 553 -10.18 -0.74 2.21
N GLU A 554 -11.06 -0.92 3.19
CA GLU A 554 -11.87 0.18 3.75
C GLU A 554 -11.00 1.20 4.52
N LEU A 555 -10.01 0.71 5.26
CA LEU A 555 -9.02 1.56 5.93
C LEU A 555 -8.21 2.38 4.93
N ALA A 556 -7.78 1.78 3.81
CA ALA A 556 -7.06 2.48 2.75
C ALA A 556 -7.90 3.59 2.12
N ALA A 557 -9.20 3.35 1.89
CA ALA A 557 -10.12 4.38 1.41
C ALA A 557 -10.27 5.55 2.40
N THR A 558 -10.32 5.26 3.70
CA THR A 558 -10.29 6.31 4.75
C THR A 558 -8.97 7.08 4.73
N GLY A 559 -7.85 6.39 4.50
CA GLY A 559 -6.53 7.00 4.32
C GLY A 559 -6.52 8.06 3.21
N GLN A 560 -7.16 7.77 2.07
CA GLN A 560 -7.26 8.74 0.97
C GLN A 560 -8.01 10.02 1.39
N GLN A 561 -9.12 9.89 2.14
CA GLN A 561 -9.84 11.06 2.65
C GLN A 561 -8.98 11.90 3.59
N THR A 562 -8.16 11.26 4.45
CA THR A 562 -7.22 11.99 5.32
C THR A 562 -6.13 12.71 4.53
N ALA A 563 -5.66 12.13 3.42
CA ALA A 563 -4.69 12.78 2.54
C ALA A 563 -5.29 13.98 1.79
N GLU A 564 -6.54 13.88 1.34
CA GLU A 564 -7.27 15.00 0.73
C GLU A 564 -7.47 16.16 1.71
N ALA A 565 -7.79 15.86 2.97
CA ALA A 565 -7.87 16.86 4.04
C ALA A 565 -6.51 17.52 4.32
N ALA A 566 -5.42 16.75 4.28
CA ALA A 566 -4.06 17.28 4.43
C ALA A 566 -3.67 18.20 3.26
N LEU A 567 -4.10 17.90 2.03
CA LEU A 567 -3.91 18.79 0.88
C LEU A 567 -4.65 20.11 1.09
N ALA A 568 -5.91 20.08 1.50
CA ALA A 568 -6.67 21.29 1.77
C ALA A 568 -6.00 22.16 2.86
N ALA A 569 -5.44 21.53 3.91
CA ALA A 569 -4.70 22.23 4.95
C ALA A 569 -3.39 22.85 4.42
N ALA A 570 -2.65 22.13 3.56
CA ALA A 570 -1.43 22.64 2.94
C ALA A 570 -1.72 23.80 1.98
N GLU A 571 -2.79 23.73 1.19
CA GLU A 571 -3.22 24.80 0.29
C GLU A 571 -3.65 26.05 1.07
N ALA A 572 -4.32 25.88 2.22
CA ALA A 572 -4.63 26.97 3.13
C ALA A 572 -3.37 27.62 3.73
N ALA A 573 -2.36 26.81 4.11
CA ALA A 573 -1.09 27.31 4.61
C ALA A 573 -0.31 28.10 3.54
N LEU A 574 -0.29 27.63 2.29
CA LEU A 574 0.29 28.37 1.16
C LEU A 574 -0.47 29.67 0.90
N ALA A 575 -1.80 29.64 0.89
CA ALA A 575 -2.62 30.83 0.71
C ALA A 575 -2.36 31.87 1.81
N GLN A 576 -2.20 31.43 3.06
CA GLN A 576 -1.83 32.31 4.18
C GLN A 576 -0.42 32.89 4.01
N ALA A 577 0.56 32.09 3.58
CA ALA A 577 1.91 32.57 3.31
C ALA A 577 1.95 33.61 2.17
N GLN A 578 1.14 33.41 1.12
CA GLN A 578 1.01 34.34 -0.01
C GLN A 578 0.24 35.62 0.33
N ALA A 579 -0.80 35.52 1.16
CA ALA A 579 -1.60 36.68 1.57
C ALA A 579 -0.82 37.64 2.48
N GLY A 580 0.17 37.15 3.22
CA GLY A 580 0.99 37.97 4.11
C GLY A 580 0.21 38.51 5.31
N ALA A 581 0.53 39.72 5.76
CA ALA A 581 -0.17 40.37 6.87
C ALA A 581 -1.63 40.66 6.53
N ARG A 582 -2.54 40.43 7.47
CA ARG A 582 -3.97 40.60 7.23
C ARG A 582 -4.31 42.09 7.08
N PRO A 583 -5.33 42.48 6.29
CA PRO A 583 -5.71 43.89 6.13
C PRO A 583 -5.97 44.62 7.45
N GLU A 584 -6.52 43.94 8.45
CA GLU A 584 -6.73 44.47 9.80
C GLU A 584 -5.43 44.78 10.56
N GLU A 585 -4.37 43.99 10.34
CA GLU A 585 -3.05 44.20 10.95
C GLU A 585 -2.34 45.37 10.29
N ILE A 586 -2.40 45.47 8.96
CA ILE A 586 -1.86 46.62 8.21
C ILE A 586 -2.56 47.90 8.65
N LEU A 587 -3.89 47.90 8.78
CA LEU A 587 -4.66 49.05 9.24
C LEU A 587 -4.32 49.43 10.70
N ALA A 588 -4.07 48.44 11.56
CA ALA A 588 -3.64 48.70 12.94
C ALA A 588 -2.27 49.39 12.96
N ALA A 589 -1.30 48.91 12.17
CA ALA A 589 0.02 49.51 12.04
C ALA A 589 -0.04 50.92 11.40
N GLU A 590 -0.93 51.15 10.43
CA GLU A 590 -1.18 52.48 9.86
C GLU A 590 -1.70 53.46 10.92
N ARG A 591 -2.58 53.00 11.81
CA ARG A 591 -3.07 53.82 12.94
C ARG A 591 -1.98 54.10 13.96
N GLU A 592 -1.11 53.13 14.22
CA GLU A 592 0.03 53.30 15.12
C GLU A 592 1.03 54.33 14.56
N LEU A 593 1.33 54.27 13.27
CA LEU A 593 2.15 55.28 12.59
C LEU A 593 1.50 56.67 12.67
N ALA A 594 0.21 56.79 12.36
CA ALA A 594 -0.51 58.06 12.46
C ALA A 594 -0.53 58.63 13.89
N ALA A 595 -0.64 57.76 14.91
CA ALA A 595 -0.56 58.17 16.31
C ALA A 595 0.86 58.63 16.68
N ALA A 596 1.90 57.95 16.18
CA ALA A 596 3.30 58.35 16.38
C ALA A 596 3.60 59.71 15.71
N GLU A 597 3.11 59.94 14.49
CA GLU A 597 3.21 61.24 13.79
C GLU A 597 2.52 62.37 14.56
N ALA A 598 1.32 62.13 15.09
CA ALA A 598 0.64 63.07 15.96
C ALA A 598 1.41 63.31 17.27
N GLY A 599 2.10 62.30 17.79
CA GLY A 599 3.03 62.39 18.92
C GLY A 599 4.21 63.32 18.62
N VAL A 600 4.82 63.22 17.44
CA VAL A 600 5.87 64.15 16.98
C VAL A 600 5.35 65.58 16.93
N ALA A 601 4.17 65.78 16.33
CA ALA A 601 3.57 67.12 16.23
C ALA A 601 3.27 67.71 17.62
N ARG A 602 2.80 66.89 18.57
CA ARG A 602 2.57 67.32 19.96
C ARG A 602 3.87 67.66 20.67
N ALA A 603 4.89 66.81 20.59
CA ALA A 603 6.19 67.06 21.20
C ALA A 603 6.84 68.32 20.63
N ALA A 604 6.71 68.56 19.32
CA ALA A 604 7.19 69.77 18.66
C ALA A 604 6.45 71.02 19.16
N ALA A 605 5.12 70.95 19.29
CA ALA A 605 4.32 72.04 19.84
C ALA A 605 4.62 72.30 21.31
N GLU A 606 4.84 71.26 22.13
CA GLU A 606 5.25 71.38 23.53
C GLU A 606 6.64 72.01 23.66
N ARG A 607 7.59 71.63 22.79
CA ARG A 607 8.89 72.29 22.70
C ARG A 607 8.73 73.76 22.32
N ASP A 608 7.97 74.06 21.27
CA ASP A 608 7.77 75.44 20.81
C ASP A 608 7.14 76.28 21.94
N ALA A 609 6.13 75.76 22.62
CA ALA A 609 5.49 76.42 23.77
C ALA A 609 6.41 76.56 25.01
N ALA A 610 7.32 75.61 25.23
CA ALA A 610 8.29 75.67 26.32
C ALA A 610 9.41 76.68 26.05
N THR A 611 9.79 76.83 24.77
CA THR A 611 10.94 77.66 24.34
C THR A 611 10.55 79.08 23.96
N GLU A 612 9.30 79.31 23.55
CA GLU A 612 8.78 80.65 23.33
C GLU A 612 8.67 81.45 24.63
N VAL A 613 9.11 82.71 24.56
CA VAL A 613 8.83 83.72 25.59
C VAL A 613 7.33 84.00 25.57
N SER A 614 6.59 83.29 26.42
CA SER A 614 5.14 83.42 26.51
C SER A 614 4.76 84.86 26.86
N SER A 615 4.08 85.54 25.94
CA SER A 615 3.51 86.87 26.19
C SER A 615 2.61 86.87 27.41
N ALA A 616 1.93 85.75 27.72
CA ALA A 616 1.16 85.58 28.94
C ALA A 616 2.05 85.59 30.19
N ARG A 617 3.17 84.84 30.23
CA ARG A 617 4.11 84.85 31.36
C ARG A 617 4.75 86.22 31.56
N VAL A 618 5.18 86.86 30.46
CA VAL A 618 5.73 88.22 30.50
C VAL A 618 4.68 89.21 31.00
N SER A 619 3.45 89.18 30.46
CA SER A 619 2.37 90.08 30.89
C SER A 619 1.96 89.88 32.35
N ALA A 620 1.96 88.64 32.85
CA ALA A 620 1.70 88.34 34.24
C ALA A 620 2.82 88.87 35.15
N ALA A 621 4.09 88.69 34.76
CA ALA A 621 5.22 89.24 35.49
C ALA A 621 5.26 90.78 35.43
N GLU A 622 4.87 91.39 34.32
CA GLU A 622 4.71 92.85 34.19
C GLU A 622 3.59 93.38 35.10
N ALA A 623 2.46 92.67 35.18
CA ALA A 623 1.38 93.01 36.10
C ALA A 623 1.79 92.89 37.57
N GLN A 624 2.53 91.84 37.93
CA GLN A 624 3.11 91.67 39.27
C GLN A 624 4.09 92.78 39.61
N LEU A 625 4.98 93.13 38.68
CA LEU A 625 5.92 94.24 38.84
C LEU A 625 5.19 95.58 39.03
N ALA A 626 4.16 95.85 38.23
CA ALA A 626 3.37 97.06 38.35
C ALA A 626 2.64 97.14 39.70
N ALA A 627 2.07 96.04 40.18
CA ALA A 627 1.43 95.96 41.50
C ALA A 627 2.44 96.15 42.64
N ALA A 628 3.62 95.53 42.55
CA ALA A 628 4.69 95.70 43.53
C ALA A 628 5.18 97.16 43.57
N TYR A 629 5.35 97.78 42.41
CA TYR A 629 5.72 99.19 42.29
C TYR A 629 4.69 100.15 42.90
N SER A 630 3.40 99.94 42.60
CA SER A 630 2.34 100.81 43.15
C SER A 630 2.26 100.69 44.67
N ARG A 631 2.46 99.48 45.21
CA ARG A 631 2.48 99.24 46.66
C ARG A 631 3.69 99.91 47.33
N MET A 632 4.88 99.77 46.74
CA MET A 632 6.11 100.41 47.22
C MET A 632 5.97 101.94 47.26
N THR A 633 5.54 102.55 46.15
CA THR A 633 5.38 104.01 46.07
C THR A 633 4.30 104.56 47.00
N ALA A 634 3.19 103.85 47.20
CA ALA A 634 2.15 104.23 48.17
C ALA A 634 2.65 104.19 49.62
N LEU A 635 3.42 103.15 49.98
CA LEU A 635 4.04 103.03 51.29
C LEU A 635 5.14 104.08 51.49
N GLN A 636 5.93 104.37 50.45
CA GLN A 636 6.93 105.43 50.49
C GLN A 636 6.30 106.80 50.73
N ALA A 637 5.22 107.13 50.01
CA ALA A 637 4.50 108.39 50.22
C ALA A 637 3.92 108.47 51.64
N THR A 638 3.45 107.34 52.19
CA THR A 638 2.98 107.26 53.58
C THR A 638 4.12 107.50 54.55
N TYR A 639 5.29 106.88 54.34
CA TYR A 639 6.49 107.07 55.14
C TYR A 639 6.98 108.52 55.09
N ASP A 640 7.13 109.10 53.89
CA ASP A 640 7.52 110.49 53.70
C ASP A 640 6.56 111.44 54.42
N THR A 641 5.24 111.15 54.36
CA THR A 641 4.22 111.91 55.11
C THR A 641 4.43 111.78 56.62
N ILE A 642 4.69 110.59 57.15
CA ILE A 642 4.92 110.36 58.60
C ILE A 642 6.19 111.09 59.09
N VAL A 643 7.24 111.14 58.27
CA VAL A 643 8.52 111.79 58.64
C VAL A 643 8.46 113.32 58.46
N THR A 644 7.62 113.84 57.57
CA THR A 644 7.54 115.29 57.29
C THR A 644 6.37 116.01 57.95
N THR A 645 5.31 115.30 58.38
CA THR A 645 4.12 115.91 58.98
C THR A 645 4.31 116.12 60.48
N CYS A 646 4.13 117.37 60.92
CA CYS A 646 4.12 117.74 62.33
C CYS A 646 2.73 117.48 62.94
N VAL A 647 2.69 116.85 64.12
CA VAL A 647 1.43 116.67 64.88
C VAL A 647 1.46 117.57 66.11
N THR A 648 0.39 118.33 66.28
CA THR A 648 0.15 119.17 67.46
C THR A 648 -0.46 118.33 68.57
N LEU A 649 0.23 118.24 69.70
CA LEU A 649 -0.27 117.54 70.88
C LEU A 649 -1.32 118.39 71.63
N PRO A 650 -2.18 117.76 72.47
CA PRO A 650 -3.23 118.46 73.23
C PRO A 650 -2.72 119.55 74.20
N ASP A 651 -1.42 119.62 74.44
CA ASP A 651 -0.73 120.63 75.26
C ASP A 651 -0.19 121.83 74.45
N GLY A 652 -0.38 121.83 73.12
CA GLY A 652 0.06 122.90 72.21
C GLY A 652 1.50 122.77 71.70
N SER A 653 2.21 121.68 72.03
CA SER A 653 3.55 121.41 71.49
C SER A 653 3.51 120.69 70.13
N GLU A 654 4.38 121.07 69.19
CA GLU A 654 4.58 120.36 67.92
C GLU A 654 5.68 119.30 68.08
N THR A 655 5.39 118.05 67.72
CA THR A 655 6.42 117.00 67.59
C THR A 655 6.66 116.69 66.12
N CYS A 656 7.90 116.90 65.68
CA CYS A 656 8.36 116.55 64.34
C CYS A 656 9.82 116.06 64.39
N PRO A 657 10.19 115.01 63.64
CA PRO A 657 9.34 114.02 62.97
C PRO A 657 8.57 113.09 63.92
N LEU A 658 7.58 112.34 63.41
CA LEU A 658 6.85 111.30 64.15
C LEU A 658 7.72 110.04 64.35
N LEU A 659 8.87 110.21 64.98
CA LEU A 659 9.84 109.15 65.28
C LEU A 659 9.27 108.27 66.39
N GLY A 660 8.83 107.07 66.01
CA GLY A 660 8.18 106.13 66.92
C GLY A 660 7.69 104.88 66.20
N PRO A 661 6.92 104.00 66.88
CA PRO A 661 6.44 102.76 66.29
C PRO A 661 5.73 102.90 64.93
N PRO A 662 4.91 103.94 64.64
CA PRO A 662 4.29 104.10 63.32
C PRO A 662 5.30 104.35 62.18
N GLU A 663 6.35 105.13 62.44
CA GLU A 663 7.45 105.34 61.49
C GLU A 663 8.23 104.04 61.27
N GLN A 664 8.54 103.31 62.34
CA GLN A 664 9.27 102.04 62.25
C GLN A 664 8.47 100.95 61.51
N THR A 665 7.16 100.84 61.77
CA THR A 665 6.24 99.94 61.06
C THR A 665 6.17 100.31 59.58
N THR A 666 6.03 101.59 59.25
CA THR A 666 5.91 102.04 57.85
C THR A 666 7.25 101.90 57.11
N ARG A 667 8.37 102.18 57.77
CA ARG A 667 9.73 101.96 57.23
C ARG A 667 9.95 100.50 56.88
N ALA A 668 9.61 99.58 57.79
CA ALA A 668 9.72 98.15 57.53
C ALA A 668 8.74 97.67 56.44
N GLN A 669 7.55 98.28 56.34
CA GLN A 669 6.62 98.01 55.22
C GLN A 669 7.16 98.52 53.87
N VAL A 670 7.83 99.68 53.86
CA VAL A 670 8.56 100.20 52.68
C VAL A 670 9.67 99.23 52.30
N GLU A 671 10.53 98.83 53.25
CA GLU A 671 11.62 97.87 53.02
C GLU A 671 11.10 96.54 52.46
N ALA A 672 9.98 96.01 52.98
CA ALA A 672 9.33 94.81 52.46
C ALA A 672 8.80 95.00 51.03
N ALA A 673 8.21 96.16 50.73
CA ALA A 673 7.67 96.47 49.41
C ALA A 673 8.77 96.73 48.36
N GLU A 674 9.88 97.34 48.75
CA GLU A 674 11.09 97.48 47.92
C GLU A 674 11.69 96.11 47.58
N ALA A 675 11.78 95.21 48.57
CA ALA A 675 12.25 93.84 48.34
C ALA A 675 11.31 93.04 47.42
N SER A 676 9.99 93.16 47.60
CA SER A 676 8.99 92.55 46.69
C SER A 676 9.05 93.15 45.28
N TYR A 677 9.34 94.44 45.13
CA TYR A 677 9.53 95.06 43.82
C TYR A 677 10.80 94.55 43.13
N ALA A 678 11.90 94.39 43.88
CA ALA A 678 13.13 93.79 43.35
C ALA A 678 12.92 92.32 42.94
N ALA A 679 12.17 91.53 43.72
CA ALA A 679 11.79 90.16 43.37
C ALA A 679 10.96 90.13 42.07
N ALA A 680 9.97 91.02 41.93
CA ALA A 680 9.14 91.12 40.73
C ALA A 680 9.92 91.57 39.48
N GLN A 681 10.97 92.40 39.63
CA GLN A 681 11.86 92.76 38.52
C GLN A 681 12.66 91.55 38.02
N LEU A 682 13.17 90.75 38.95
CA LEU A 682 13.93 89.54 38.64
C LEU A 682 13.03 88.47 38.02
N ALA A 683 11.80 88.31 38.52
CA ALA A 683 10.79 87.42 37.94
C ALA A 683 10.41 87.83 36.50
N LEU A 684 10.31 89.13 36.22
CA LEU A 684 10.09 89.63 34.86
C LEU A 684 11.31 89.41 33.95
N ALA A 685 12.52 89.59 34.48
CA ALA A 685 13.76 89.31 33.74
C ALA A 685 13.86 87.82 33.38
N GLU A 686 13.53 86.92 34.30
CA GLU A 686 13.44 85.47 34.07
C GLU A 686 12.35 85.16 33.03
N ALA A 687 11.16 85.77 33.14
CA ALA A 687 10.08 85.59 32.17
C ALA A 687 10.46 86.06 30.75
N ARG A 688 11.32 87.08 30.62
CA ARG A 688 11.83 87.59 29.33
C ARG A 688 13.04 86.81 28.79
N ALA A 689 13.83 86.20 29.67
CA ALA A 689 15.00 85.41 29.29
C ALA A 689 14.62 84.11 28.55
N GLY A 690 13.41 83.60 28.79
CA GLY A 690 12.90 82.39 28.14
C GLY A 690 13.52 81.11 28.71
N ALA A 691 13.36 80.01 27.98
CA ALA A 691 13.82 78.69 28.44
C ALA A 691 15.34 78.58 28.58
N THR A 692 15.80 77.87 29.62
CA THR A 692 17.23 77.59 29.83
C THR A 692 17.81 76.71 28.73
N ALA A 693 19.14 76.55 28.72
CA ALA A 693 19.77 75.64 27.76
C ALA A 693 19.34 74.19 28.03
N GLY A 694 19.27 73.77 29.30
CA GLY A 694 18.79 72.44 29.69
C GLY A 694 17.31 72.20 29.34
N GLU A 695 16.43 73.18 29.57
CA GLU A 695 15.01 73.06 29.20
C GLU A 695 14.80 72.91 27.68
N ARG A 696 15.56 73.68 26.88
CA ARG A 696 15.59 73.52 25.42
C ARG A 696 16.07 72.13 25.00
N GLN A 697 17.15 71.66 25.61
CA GLN A 697 17.74 70.36 25.30
C GLN A 697 16.78 69.20 25.64
N VAL A 698 16.04 69.29 26.75
CA VAL A 698 15.03 68.29 27.13
C VAL A 698 13.86 68.31 26.14
N ALA A 699 13.40 69.49 25.75
CA ALA A 699 12.32 69.64 24.79
C ALA A 699 12.71 69.14 23.38
N ASP A 700 13.93 69.45 22.91
CA ASP A 700 14.47 68.93 21.65
C ASP A 700 14.65 67.41 21.70
N ALA A 701 15.13 66.86 22.81
CA ALA A 701 15.27 65.42 22.97
C ALA A 701 13.92 64.70 23.01
N ALA A 702 12.87 65.31 23.57
CA ALA A 702 11.51 64.77 23.53
C ALA A 702 10.98 64.67 22.09
N VAL A 703 11.24 65.67 21.24
CA VAL A 703 10.91 65.63 19.81
C VAL A 703 11.70 64.53 19.11
N ALA A 704 12.99 64.39 19.41
CA ALA A 704 13.83 63.34 18.84
C ALA A 704 13.33 61.92 19.19
N VAL A 705 12.92 61.68 20.43
CA VAL A 705 12.33 60.41 20.86
C VAL A 705 11.02 60.13 20.11
N ALA A 706 10.13 61.11 20.01
CA ALA A 706 8.87 60.96 19.27
C ALA A 706 9.13 60.68 17.77
N ALA A 707 10.11 61.35 17.16
CA ALA A 707 10.47 61.15 15.77
C ALA A 707 11.01 59.74 15.51
N ALA A 708 11.86 59.23 16.41
CA ALA A 708 12.37 57.86 16.31
C ALA A 708 11.28 56.80 16.55
N GLN A 709 10.29 57.07 17.42
CA GLN A 709 9.12 56.18 17.57
C GLN A 709 8.27 56.10 16.30
N ARG A 710 8.10 57.22 15.58
CA ARG A 710 7.47 57.22 14.25
C ARG A 710 8.26 56.36 13.27
N ASP A 711 9.59 56.46 13.26
CA ASP A 711 10.43 55.68 12.34
C ASP A 711 10.32 54.18 12.59
N VAL A 712 10.30 53.76 13.87
CA VAL A 712 10.03 52.37 14.24
C VAL A 712 8.65 51.91 13.72
N ALA A 713 7.59 52.70 13.94
CA ALA A 713 6.25 52.37 13.46
C ALA A 713 6.18 52.30 11.92
N ALA A 714 6.89 53.19 11.21
CA ALA A 714 6.97 53.18 9.75
C ALA A 714 7.70 51.94 9.22
N ALA A 715 8.82 51.56 9.85
CA ALA A 715 9.57 50.36 9.51
C ALA A 715 8.76 49.08 9.77
N GLN A 716 8.01 49.02 10.88
CA GLN A 716 7.09 47.90 11.17
C GLN A 716 5.97 47.79 10.11
N LEU A 717 5.38 48.91 9.69
CA LEU A 717 4.39 48.90 8.62
C LEU A 717 4.98 48.46 7.27
N ALA A 718 6.19 48.90 6.94
CA ALA A 718 6.90 48.47 5.75
C ALA A 718 7.16 46.96 5.76
N LEU A 719 7.58 46.43 6.91
CA LEU A 719 7.79 45.00 7.14
C LEU A 719 6.50 44.18 6.92
N LEU A 720 5.37 44.63 7.47
CA LEU A 720 4.07 43.98 7.29
C LEU A 720 3.63 43.97 5.82
N ARG A 721 3.88 45.06 5.08
CA ARG A 721 3.55 45.18 3.65
C ARG A 721 4.48 44.36 2.76
N ALA A 722 5.74 44.17 3.14
CA ALA A 722 6.70 43.35 2.40
C ALA A 722 6.33 41.85 2.43
N GLY A 723 5.54 41.41 3.42
CA GLY A 723 4.98 40.06 3.47
C GLY A 723 6.02 38.96 3.75
N ALA A 724 5.66 37.73 3.40
CA ALA A 724 6.53 36.57 3.56
C ALA A 724 7.67 36.56 2.51
N ARG A 725 8.79 35.92 2.84
CA ARG A 725 9.93 35.78 1.91
C ARG A 725 9.56 34.84 0.75
N PRO A 726 10.05 35.06 -0.48
CA PRO A 726 9.79 34.17 -1.61
C PRO A 726 10.14 32.71 -1.31
N GLU A 727 11.24 32.46 -0.61
CA GLU A 727 11.70 31.12 -0.24
C GLU A 727 10.79 30.46 0.80
N SER A 728 10.14 31.26 1.69
CA SER A 728 9.15 30.72 2.63
C SER A 728 7.82 30.37 1.94
N ILE A 729 7.45 31.11 0.88
CA ILE A 729 6.31 30.78 0.02
C ILE A 729 6.61 29.50 -0.78
N GLU A 730 7.85 29.37 -1.29
CA GLU A 730 8.29 28.15 -1.98
C GLU A 730 8.22 26.93 -1.06
N LEU A 731 8.70 27.01 0.19
CA LEU A 731 8.57 25.91 1.16
C LEU A 731 7.10 25.53 1.43
N ALA A 732 6.21 26.50 1.54
CA ALA A 732 4.77 26.22 1.65
C ALA A 732 4.21 25.57 0.38
N GLY A 733 4.70 25.96 -0.81
CA GLY A 733 4.36 25.35 -2.10
C GLY A 733 4.82 23.89 -2.21
N ILE A 734 6.05 23.62 -1.78
CA ILE A 734 6.59 22.25 -1.67
C ILE A 734 5.72 21.43 -0.69
N GLY A 735 5.22 22.02 0.39
CA GLY A 735 4.26 21.38 1.30
C GLY A 735 2.96 20.95 0.61
N VAL A 736 2.43 21.77 -0.32
CA VAL A 736 1.27 21.40 -1.15
C VAL A 736 1.60 20.25 -2.08
N GLU A 737 2.76 20.28 -2.75
CA GLU A 737 3.22 19.17 -3.60
C GLU A 737 3.40 17.86 -2.81
N GLN A 738 3.95 17.93 -1.59
CA GLN A 738 4.07 16.79 -0.68
C GLN A 738 2.70 16.23 -0.27
N ALA A 739 1.72 17.11 0.00
CA ALA A 739 0.36 16.67 0.33
C ALA A 739 -0.35 16.01 -0.87
N ARG A 740 -0.14 16.51 -2.10
CA ARG A 740 -0.63 15.85 -3.34
C ARG A 740 0.00 14.48 -3.52
N LEU A 741 1.31 14.37 -3.29
CA LEU A 741 2.01 13.08 -3.32
C LEU A 741 1.44 12.11 -2.27
N GLY A 742 1.02 12.61 -1.11
CA GLY A 742 0.33 11.82 -0.08
C GLY A 742 -0.98 11.18 -0.57
N ILE A 743 -1.73 11.86 -1.45
CA ILE A 743 -2.94 11.28 -2.08
C ILE A 743 -2.57 10.13 -3.02
N GLU A 744 -1.52 10.30 -3.83
CA GLU A 744 -1.02 9.24 -4.71
C GLU A 744 -0.51 8.04 -3.90
N GLN A 745 0.19 8.28 -2.78
CA GLN A 745 0.65 7.24 -1.86
C GLN A 745 -0.53 6.49 -1.23
N ALA A 746 -1.60 7.19 -0.84
CA ALA A 746 -2.82 6.57 -0.32
C ALA A 746 -3.54 5.72 -1.39
N ALA A 747 -3.56 6.19 -2.65
CA ALA A 747 -4.12 5.43 -3.77
C ALA A 747 -3.31 4.15 -4.05
N VAL A 748 -1.98 4.20 -3.98
CA VAL A 748 -1.11 3.02 -4.08
C VAL A 748 -1.34 2.06 -2.91
N ALA A 749 -1.48 2.56 -1.67
CA ALA A 749 -1.84 1.74 -0.52
C ALA A 749 -3.20 1.04 -0.71
N GLY A 750 -4.16 1.69 -1.38
CA GLY A 750 -5.41 1.08 -1.81
C GLY A 750 -5.21 -0.08 -2.79
N ARG A 751 -4.29 0.06 -3.76
CA ARG A 751 -3.92 -1.04 -4.68
C ARG A 751 -3.22 -2.19 -3.95
N GLU A 752 -2.33 -1.90 -3.00
CA GLU A 752 -1.71 -2.93 -2.15
C GLU A 752 -2.74 -3.70 -1.32
N ALA A 753 -3.72 -2.99 -0.73
CA ALA A 753 -4.81 -3.61 0.01
C ALA A 753 -5.72 -4.46 -0.90
N ALA A 754 -6.00 -4.00 -2.12
CA ALA A 754 -6.76 -4.77 -3.10
C ALA A 754 -6.01 -6.05 -3.55
N ALA A 755 -4.70 -5.97 -3.75
CA ALA A 755 -3.86 -7.14 -4.01
C ALA A 755 -3.87 -8.12 -2.83
N ALA A 756 -3.76 -7.63 -1.58
CA ALA A 756 -3.86 -8.46 -0.39
C ALA A 756 -5.24 -9.15 -0.26
N LEU A 757 -6.32 -8.46 -0.65
CA LEU A 757 -7.65 -9.08 -0.75
C LEU A 757 -7.69 -10.19 -1.80
N ALA A 758 -7.14 -9.95 -2.99
CA ALA A 758 -7.05 -10.97 -4.04
C ALA A 758 -6.23 -12.20 -3.58
N GLN A 759 -5.13 -11.99 -2.85
CA GLN A 759 -4.36 -13.09 -2.23
C GLN A 759 -5.20 -13.89 -1.22
N ALA A 760 -5.99 -13.20 -0.38
CA ALA A 760 -6.86 -13.86 0.59
C ALA A 760 -8.01 -14.63 -0.10
N GLU A 761 -8.57 -14.09 -1.18
CA GLU A 761 -9.60 -14.78 -1.99
C GLU A 761 -9.04 -16.01 -2.70
N ALA A 762 -7.82 -15.93 -3.26
CA ALA A 762 -7.11 -17.10 -3.76
C ALA A 762 -6.88 -18.15 -2.66
N GLY A 763 -6.56 -17.71 -1.44
CA GLY A 763 -6.46 -18.57 -0.26
C GLY A 763 -7.76 -19.31 0.08
N VAL A 764 -8.91 -18.65 -0.03
CA VAL A 764 -10.23 -19.29 0.14
C VAL A 764 -10.47 -20.34 -0.93
N THR A 765 -10.17 -20.06 -2.20
CA THR A 765 -10.31 -21.03 -3.29
C THR A 765 -9.40 -22.25 -3.08
N SER A 766 -8.15 -22.04 -2.66
CA SER A 766 -7.21 -23.13 -2.35
C SER A 766 -7.69 -23.99 -1.16
N ALA A 767 -8.16 -23.36 -0.08
CA ALA A 767 -8.71 -24.07 1.06
C ALA A 767 -10.00 -24.84 0.70
N GLY A 768 -10.84 -24.28 -0.16
CA GLY A 768 -12.02 -24.96 -0.70
C GLY A 768 -11.65 -26.19 -1.54
N ALA A 769 -10.63 -26.09 -2.39
CA ALA A 769 -10.11 -27.23 -3.14
C ALA A 769 -9.56 -28.33 -2.22
N ALA A 770 -8.92 -27.96 -1.10
CA ALA A 770 -8.47 -28.92 -0.09
C ALA A 770 -9.63 -29.63 0.61
N VAL A 771 -10.74 -28.94 0.90
CA VAL A 771 -11.98 -29.54 1.42
C VAL A 771 -12.57 -30.52 0.41
N ASP A 772 -12.64 -30.14 -0.86
CA ASP A 772 -13.14 -31.02 -1.93
C ASP A 772 -12.29 -32.29 -2.08
N ALA A 773 -10.95 -32.15 -2.05
CA ALA A 773 -10.03 -33.28 -2.08
C ALA A 773 -10.17 -34.19 -0.84
N ALA A 774 -10.29 -33.61 0.36
CA ALA A 774 -10.49 -34.38 1.59
C ALA A 774 -11.85 -35.11 1.59
N ARG A 775 -12.91 -34.49 1.05
CA ARG A 775 -14.22 -35.10 0.89
C ARG A 775 -14.19 -36.24 -0.13
N ALA A 776 -13.49 -36.07 -1.25
CA ALA A 776 -13.29 -37.12 -2.24
C ALA A 776 -12.49 -38.30 -1.66
N ALA A 777 -11.44 -38.04 -0.90
CA ALA A 777 -10.67 -39.08 -0.21
C ALA A 777 -11.52 -39.84 0.82
N LEU A 778 -12.39 -39.16 1.57
CA LEU A 778 -13.32 -39.78 2.51
C LEU A 778 -14.37 -40.64 1.77
N ALA A 779 -14.89 -40.17 0.64
CA ALA A 779 -15.84 -40.93 -0.17
C ALA A 779 -15.25 -42.27 -0.64
N ARG A 780 -13.96 -42.30 -1.01
CA ARG A 780 -13.24 -43.51 -1.44
C ARG A 780 -12.94 -44.50 -0.31
N MET A 781 -13.19 -44.16 0.95
CA MET A 781 -13.11 -45.10 2.08
C MET A 781 -14.31 -46.07 2.11
N THR A 782 -15.36 -45.82 1.33
CA THR A 782 -16.50 -46.72 1.20
C THR A 782 -16.61 -47.23 -0.23
N LEU A 783 -16.55 -48.54 -0.42
CA LEU A 783 -16.82 -49.18 -1.70
C LEU A 783 -18.33 -49.35 -1.86
N VAL A 784 -18.89 -48.83 -2.95
CA VAL A 784 -20.32 -48.85 -3.25
C VAL A 784 -20.60 -49.68 -4.51
N ALA A 785 -21.81 -50.23 -4.62
CA ALA A 785 -22.24 -50.98 -5.80
C ALA A 785 -22.50 -50.03 -6.99
N PRO A 786 -21.83 -50.17 -8.15
CA PRO A 786 -22.07 -49.30 -9.32
C PRO A 786 -23.44 -49.53 -9.98
N PHE A 787 -23.99 -50.75 -9.88
CA PHE A 787 -25.30 -51.13 -10.39
C PHE A 787 -25.99 -52.09 -9.43
N ALA A 788 -27.30 -52.33 -9.63
CA ALA A 788 -28.04 -53.27 -8.81
C ALA A 788 -27.65 -54.72 -9.16
N GLY A 789 -27.26 -55.52 -8.16
CA GLY A 789 -26.67 -56.83 -8.39
C GLY A 789 -26.62 -57.71 -7.14
N THR A 790 -26.02 -58.88 -7.28
CA THR A 790 -25.71 -59.79 -6.18
C THR A 790 -24.20 -59.84 -5.99
N VAL A 791 -23.72 -59.73 -4.74
CA VAL A 791 -22.31 -59.89 -4.41
C VAL A 791 -21.91 -61.35 -4.67
N ALA A 792 -21.18 -61.59 -5.75
CA ALA A 792 -20.81 -62.93 -6.20
C ALA A 792 -19.60 -63.50 -5.45
N ALA A 793 -18.66 -62.63 -5.07
CA ALA A 793 -17.52 -62.97 -4.21
C ALA A 793 -17.12 -61.76 -3.36
N LEU A 794 -16.72 -62.02 -2.12
CA LEU A 794 -16.21 -61.02 -1.18
C LEU A 794 -14.87 -61.53 -0.62
N ASP A 795 -13.76 -61.07 -1.21
CA ASP A 795 -12.42 -61.60 -0.96
C ASP A 795 -11.66 -60.81 0.12
N VAL A 796 -12.36 -60.39 1.19
CA VAL A 796 -11.77 -59.62 2.31
C VAL A 796 -12.44 -59.92 3.65
N GLU A 797 -11.65 -59.87 4.72
CA GLU A 797 -12.11 -60.02 6.11
C GLU A 797 -12.07 -58.71 6.91
N LEU A 798 -12.86 -58.65 7.99
CA LEU A 798 -12.85 -57.52 8.93
C LEU A 798 -11.45 -57.39 9.58
N GLY A 799 -10.86 -56.20 9.50
CA GLY A 799 -9.52 -55.92 10.02
C GLY A 799 -8.37 -56.26 9.06
N GLU A 800 -8.66 -56.76 7.86
CA GLU A 800 -7.67 -57.03 6.82
C GLU A 800 -7.19 -55.73 6.14
N LEU A 801 -5.92 -55.70 5.72
CA LEU A 801 -5.33 -54.58 4.99
C LEU A 801 -5.52 -54.79 3.48
N VAL A 802 -6.31 -53.91 2.85
CA VAL A 802 -6.52 -53.93 1.40
C VAL A 802 -5.50 -53.03 0.72
N ALA A 803 -4.86 -53.54 -0.34
CA ALA A 803 -3.98 -52.75 -1.21
C ALA A 803 -4.79 -52.09 -2.34
N PRO A 804 -4.41 -50.89 -2.80
CA PRO A 804 -5.11 -50.20 -3.87
C PRO A 804 -5.03 -50.98 -5.19
N GLY A 805 -6.15 -51.03 -5.92
CA GLY A 805 -6.26 -51.68 -7.23
C GLY A 805 -6.37 -53.20 -7.20
N VAL A 806 -6.35 -53.83 -6.02
CA VAL A 806 -6.63 -55.26 -5.88
C VAL A 806 -8.15 -55.45 -5.81
N PRO A 807 -8.76 -56.28 -6.70
CA PRO A 807 -10.19 -56.54 -6.66
C PRO A 807 -10.54 -57.28 -5.36
N VAL A 808 -11.56 -56.78 -4.67
CA VAL A 808 -12.01 -57.30 -3.36
C VAL A 808 -13.47 -57.72 -3.37
N VAL A 809 -14.25 -57.26 -4.35
CA VAL A 809 -15.66 -57.61 -4.52
C VAL A 809 -15.91 -57.89 -5.98
N ARG A 810 -16.53 -59.04 -6.27
CA ARG A 810 -17.12 -59.31 -7.58
C ARG A 810 -18.61 -59.09 -7.52
N LEU A 811 -19.14 -58.19 -8.34
CA LEU A 811 -20.57 -57.89 -8.41
C LEU A 811 -21.13 -58.36 -9.76
N GLY A 812 -22.20 -59.16 -9.72
CA GLY A 812 -22.94 -59.58 -10.92
C GLY A 812 -24.35 -59.01 -10.95
N SER A 813 -24.83 -58.57 -12.12
CA SER A 813 -26.18 -58.01 -12.29
C SER A 813 -27.26 -59.03 -11.90
N ALA A 814 -28.24 -58.61 -11.10
CA ALA A 814 -29.32 -59.50 -10.66
C ALA A 814 -30.44 -59.57 -11.70
N GLY A 815 -30.63 -60.74 -12.33
CA GLY A 815 -31.83 -61.04 -13.13
C GLY A 815 -31.71 -60.80 -14.63
N GLN A 816 -30.56 -60.38 -15.14
CA GLN A 816 -30.25 -60.38 -16.58
C GLN A 816 -29.03 -61.28 -16.81
N TRP A 817 -29.22 -62.32 -17.61
CA TRP A 817 -28.20 -63.32 -17.90
C TRP A 817 -27.94 -63.31 -19.40
N VAL A 818 -26.67 -63.36 -19.77
CA VAL A 818 -26.21 -63.54 -21.13
C VAL A 818 -25.62 -64.93 -21.24
N VAL A 819 -25.84 -65.58 -22.38
CA VAL A 819 -25.21 -66.86 -22.70
C VAL A 819 -24.06 -66.54 -23.64
N GLU A 820 -22.84 -66.62 -23.14
CA GLU A 820 -21.65 -66.52 -23.98
C GLU A 820 -21.28 -67.91 -24.50
N THR A 821 -21.04 -68.01 -25.80
CA THR A 821 -20.65 -69.27 -26.45
C THR A 821 -19.43 -69.04 -27.33
N THR A 822 -18.38 -69.82 -27.08
CA THR A 822 -17.20 -69.91 -27.96
C THR A 822 -17.28 -71.08 -28.93
N ASP A 823 -18.35 -71.88 -28.84
CA ASP A 823 -18.47 -73.16 -29.54
C ASP A 823 -19.09 -73.01 -30.95
N LEU A 824 -19.28 -71.78 -31.42
CA LEU A 824 -19.75 -71.49 -32.78
C LEU A 824 -18.57 -71.40 -33.73
N VAL A 825 -18.61 -72.16 -34.81
CA VAL A 825 -17.64 -72.07 -35.91
C VAL A 825 -18.00 -70.92 -36.85
N GLU A 826 -17.03 -70.39 -37.59
CA GLU A 826 -17.20 -69.22 -38.48
C GLU A 826 -18.42 -69.36 -39.41
N GLN A 827 -18.67 -70.57 -39.94
CA GLN A 827 -19.78 -70.88 -40.84
C GLN A 827 -21.16 -70.76 -40.17
N ASP A 828 -21.27 -71.05 -38.87
CA ASP A 828 -22.53 -70.94 -38.12
C ASP A 828 -22.86 -69.48 -37.79
N VAL A 829 -21.83 -68.64 -37.59
CA VAL A 829 -21.98 -67.23 -37.21
C VAL A 829 -22.54 -66.37 -38.34
N VAL A 830 -22.33 -66.76 -39.60
CA VAL A 830 -22.88 -66.09 -40.80
C VAL A 830 -24.40 -66.17 -40.85
N GLY A 831 -24.98 -67.25 -40.34
CA GLY A 831 -26.43 -67.48 -40.31
C GLY A 831 -27.17 -66.77 -39.18
N LEU A 832 -26.47 -65.98 -38.36
CA LEU A 832 -27.01 -65.30 -37.18
C LEU A 832 -27.14 -63.79 -37.41
N ALA A 833 -28.35 -63.27 -37.21
CA ALA A 833 -28.64 -61.84 -37.18
C ALA A 833 -28.78 -61.31 -35.75
N GLU A 834 -28.38 -60.06 -35.51
CA GLU A 834 -28.64 -59.40 -34.24
C GLU A 834 -30.16 -59.30 -33.97
N GLY A 835 -30.59 -59.66 -32.75
CA GLY A 835 -32.00 -59.70 -32.37
C GLY A 835 -32.77 -60.96 -32.79
N GLN A 836 -32.09 -61.96 -33.38
CA GLN A 836 -32.69 -63.25 -33.71
C GLN A 836 -33.11 -64.04 -32.45
N GLU A 837 -34.29 -64.65 -32.50
CA GLU A 837 -34.84 -65.40 -31.36
C GLU A 837 -34.09 -66.72 -31.16
N VAL A 838 -33.58 -66.95 -29.95
CA VAL A 838 -32.83 -68.15 -29.56
C VAL A 838 -33.59 -68.92 -28.49
N VAL A 839 -33.63 -70.26 -28.62
CA VAL A 839 -34.32 -71.15 -27.67
C VAL A 839 -33.30 -71.87 -26.81
N GLY A 840 -33.15 -71.43 -25.57
CA GLY A 840 -32.27 -72.09 -24.59
C GLY A 840 -32.89 -73.38 -24.01
N ARG A 841 -32.08 -74.45 -23.88
CA ARG A 841 -32.43 -75.66 -23.12
C ARG A 841 -31.41 -75.91 -22.01
N ARG A 842 -31.86 -76.12 -20.77
CA ARG A 842 -30.97 -76.41 -19.63
C ARG A 842 -30.33 -77.79 -19.81
N GLY A 843 -29.00 -77.85 -19.84
CA GLY A 843 -28.24 -79.11 -19.87
C GLY A 843 -28.37 -79.90 -18.56
N LEU A 844 -28.65 -81.20 -18.64
CA LEU A 844 -28.69 -82.12 -17.49
C LEU A 844 -27.26 -82.43 -16.98
N PRO A 845 -26.99 -82.44 -15.66
CA PRO A 845 -25.64 -82.66 -15.14
C PRO A 845 -25.14 -84.08 -15.43
N ARG A 846 -23.99 -84.21 -16.10
CA ARG A 846 -23.31 -85.50 -16.32
C ARG A 846 -22.62 -85.97 -15.04
N ALA A 847 -23.14 -87.02 -14.41
CA ALA A 847 -22.56 -87.62 -13.21
C ALA A 847 -21.11 -88.11 -13.43
N ARG A 848 -20.13 -87.55 -12.72
CA ARG A 848 -18.75 -88.08 -12.66
C ARG A 848 -18.69 -89.31 -11.76
N ARG A 849 -18.12 -90.41 -12.27
CA ARG A 849 -17.89 -91.66 -11.50
C ARG A 849 -16.84 -91.46 -10.39
N PRO A 850 -17.02 -92.01 -9.19
CA PRO A 850 -16.06 -91.85 -8.08
C PRO A 850 -14.81 -92.73 -8.26
N ARG A 851 -13.63 -92.13 -8.02
CA ARG A 851 -12.32 -92.82 -7.92
C ARG A 851 -12.24 -93.50 -6.55
N ARG A 852 -12.07 -94.83 -6.53
CA ARG A 852 -11.86 -95.61 -5.29
C ARG A 852 -10.52 -95.27 -4.63
N LEU A 853 -10.54 -94.86 -3.37
CA LEU A 853 -9.42 -94.97 -2.43
C LEU A 853 -9.85 -95.85 -1.23
N PRO A 854 -8.93 -96.58 -0.57
CA PRO A 854 -9.25 -97.50 0.51
C PRO A 854 -9.40 -96.78 1.86
N ARG A 855 -10.39 -97.24 2.65
CA ARG A 855 -10.69 -96.88 4.06
C ARG A 855 -9.78 -97.66 5.03
N PRO A 856 -9.63 -97.30 6.35
CA PRO A 856 -10.71 -96.95 7.32
C PRO A 856 -10.36 -95.76 8.28
N ALA A 857 -11.19 -95.21 9.20
CA ALA A 857 -12.29 -95.71 10.03
C ALA A 857 -13.13 -94.55 10.68
N VAL A 858 -14.46 -94.78 10.83
CA VAL A 858 -15.36 -94.40 11.98
C VAL A 858 -15.70 -92.90 12.21
N ALA A 859 -16.90 -92.40 11.81
CA ALA A 859 -18.19 -92.25 12.55
C ALA A 859 -18.37 -90.79 13.11
N LEU A 860 -19.49 -90.04 13.07
CA LEU A 860 -20.95 -90.15 12.85
C LEU A 860 -21.50 -88.72 12.56
N GLY A 861 -22.68 -88.60 11.92
CA GLY A 861 -23.55 -87.41 12.08
C GLY A 861 -24.30 -86.89 10.84
N ASN A 862 -25.50 -87.43 10.61
CA ASN A 862 -26.70 -86.85 9.96
C ASN A 862 -26.95 -85.37 10.37
N ASP A 863 -27.64 -84.46 9.67
CA ASP A 863 -28.76 -84.43 8.71
C ASP A 863 -28.54 -83.14 7.85
N GLY A 864 -28.96 -82.96 6.60
CA GLY A 864 -30.34 -82.97 6.08
C GLY A 864 -30.61 -81.64 5.36
N ASP A 865 -31.41 -81.72 4.29
CA ASP A 865 -32.09 -80.64 3.54
C ASP A 865 -31.36 -79.94 2.39
N GLY A 866 -31.95 -80.11 1.21
CA GLY A 866 -31.55 -79.56 -0.07
C GLY A 866 -32.45 -78.41 -0.53
N TYR A 867 -32.05 -77.80 -1.63
CA TYR A 867 -32.83 -76.80 -2.37
C TYR A 867 -32.66 -77.03 -3.89
N GLU A 868 -33.78 -76.93 -4.59
CA GLU A 868 -33.98 -76.96 -6.05
C GLU A 868 -33.43 -75.72 -6.76
#